data_AF-W2NYY4-F1
#
_entry.id   AF-W2NYY4-F1
#
_cell.length_a   1.000
_cell.length_b   1.000
_cell.length_c   1.000
_cell.angle_alpha   90.00
_cell.angle_beta   90.00
_cell.angle_gamma   90.00
#
_symmetry.space_group_name_H-M   'P 1'
#
loop_
_entity.id
_entity.type
_entity.pdbx_description
1 polymer ?
#
loop_
_entity_poly.entity_id
_entity_poly.type
_entity_poly.pdbx_seq_one_letter_code
_entity_poly.pdbx_strand_id
1 'polypeptide(L)'
;FAKRAGAQKSMDKSDVAQRWGFLAPWCQVLQRNVHYTGFKCEGTGKEVWESKTRALQVTLPKRNDYLRPQLQHDATYQLELVKIRETLAILAAVAHVDPFAFKWLLVTQCQLNWWKQGEENLPEQLPARFVLKVEDHSKVTADLVKFCGVNQREQPSAEYVEAMKRIAEIVGHLTPDSPGVDVEVPIRVAYGPGQGDKIVEGYHEQLLKGLTGVARAEKAIRREWERYLQTEGSKEVARGSIRCTFALEPMIADVQVVQTIAQTAGTLERLLFNNVWFSLLSVRAKCAKGDQSASLIAFRQMMIAVFDGARRDPQLSNTKYRSLSGSVKPLQLGSLVLHNDLALDPLETVALFSAAVLNQTTQKLSVWVDLMSHDQPKTNFWWKWLAYGCFSKRARTHSALQSLDLGHVGSISVADVETFLAIVDSEYPEELLFDCPRGSVEGREAKLKDGAMVQYDITANAQPRSVTFPSCRFLLHTFGDDGSSEWVNVIVPGFGRCRVRRTDLVLKPIRNASNKRPTLTSLTLRLHAAAISNGLPRFLAAIGSSLQYLTIENPGETVDPNLILRCCPNLRELTLNRGLMDVQFKFDSGVPSQAFSTLRLDWENVAGLATTLSNTSNPLVKCVSQLRVRLPTSIEADNREYELQLVRRSLETLMVMLNANKYLEYLEVSVPSEHQNYLPGFIRYHHEVIGHKLNVEAKLALLSVLPDQRKNANKKLCTPSGPRRLMRDMDHETFSKIFEFAAEPVIRRVCFRA
;
A
#
# COMPACT_ATOMS: atom_id res chain seq x y z
N PHE A 1 -7.17 -32.85 -32.32
CA PHE A 1 -8.34 -32.23 -32.99
C PHE A 1 -8.18 -30.71 -32.97
N ALA A 2 -7.58 -30.20 -34.03
CA ALA A 2 -7.32 -28.79 -34.27
C ALA A 2 -8.52 -28.17 -34.98
N LYS A 3 -9.27 -27.31 -34.27
CA LYS A 3 -10.18 -26.26 -34.82
C LYS A 3 -11.02 -25.51 -33.77
N ARG A 4 -10.85 -25.77 -32.46
CA ARG A 4 -11.65 -25.10 -31.41
C ARG A 4 -10.88 -24.50 -30.23
N ALA A 5 -9.55 -24.41 -30.30
CA ALA A 5 -8.69 -23.83 -29.25
C ALA A 5 -8.06 -22.49 -29.66
N GLY A 6 -8.79 -21.68 -30.45
CA GLY A 6 -8.31 -20.40 -30.99
C GLY A 6 -9.37 -19.30 -30.95
N ALA A 7 -10.22 -19.29 -29.93
CA ALA A 7 -11.30 -18.33 -29.78
C ALA A 7 -11.17 -17.45 -28.53
N GLN A 8 -9.96 -16.97 -28.25
CA GLN A 8 -9.84 -15.63 -27.65
C GLN A 8 -9.84 -14.66 -28.84
N LYS A 9 -11.02 -14.41 -29.42
CA LYS A 9 -11.18 -13.38 -30.46
C LYS A 9 -10.67 -12.08 -29.84
N SER A 10 -9.61 -11.50 -30.41
CA SER A 10 -9.42 -10.06 -30.33
C SER A 10 -10.68 -9.44 -30.92
N MET A 11 -11.60 -8.99 -30.07
CA MET A 11 -12.79 -8.28 -30.53
C MET A 11 -12.29 -7.04 -31.27
N ASP A 12 -12.63 -6.94 -32.55
CA ASP A 12 -12.15 -5.87 -33.41
C ASP A 12 -12.55 -4.53 -32.79
N LYS A 13 -11.63 -3.55 -32.72
CA LYS A 13 -11.90 -2.24 -32.10
C LYS A 13 -13.12 -1.56 -32.72
N SER A 14 -13.41 -1.89 -33.99
CA SER A 14 -14.60 -1.47 -34.72
C SER A 14 -15.91 -1.99 -34.09
N ASP A 15 -15.95 -3.26 -33.68
CA ASP A 15 -17.13 -3.89 -33.06
C ASP A 15 -17.43 -3.30 -31.68
N VAL A 16 -16.39 -3.07 -30.87
CA VAL A 16 -16.53 -2.43 -29.55
C VAL A 16 -17.04 -1.00 -29.68
N ALA A 17 -16.54 -0.25 -30.66
CA ALA A 17 -16.99 1.11 -30.92
C ALA A 17 -18.46 1.17 -31.38
N GLN A 18 -18.92 0.21 -32.18
CA GLN A 18 -20.32 0.14 -32.60
C GLN A 18 -21.25 -0.18 -31.42
N ARG A 19 -20.86 -1.12 -30.54
CA ARG A 19 -21.68 -1.55 -29.41
C ARG A 19 -21.74 -0.50 -28.29
N TRP A 20 -20.59 0.09 -27.95
CA TRP A 20 -20.45 0.93 -26.76
C TRP A 20 -20.26 2.43 -27.04
N GLY A 21 -20.18 2.83 -28.31
CA GLY A 21 -19.91 4.22 -28.71
C GLY A 21 -20.95 5.24 -28.23
N PHE A 22 -22.19 4.83 -27.94
CA PHE A 22 -23.21 5.72 -27.39
C PHE A 22 -22.87 6.26 -25.99
N LEU A 23 -21.91 5.65 -25.28
CA LEU A 23 -21.42 6.10 -23.98
C LEU A 23 -20.33 7.19 -24.08
N ALA A 24 -19.93 7.58 -25.29
CA ALA A 24 -18.91 8.62 -25.50
C ALA A 24 -19.25 9.96 -24.80
N PRO A 25 -20.49 10.48 -24.83
CA PRO A 25 -20.83 11.73 -24.13
C PRO A 25 -20.63 11.65 -22.60
N TRP A 26 -20.89 10.49 -22.01
CA TRP A 26 -20.61 10.26 -20.59
C TRP A 26 -19.12 10.26 -20.31
N CYS A 27 -18.33 9.60 -21.17
CA CYS A 27 -16.88 9.52 -21.03
C CYS A 27 -16.18 10.89 -21.12
N GLN A 28 -16.74 11.82 -21.90
CA GLN A 28 -16.24 13.20 -22.01
C GLN A 28 -16.27 13.96 -20.67
N VAL A 29 -17.21 13.64 -19.77
CA VAL A 29 -17.30 14.25 -18.43
C VAL A 29 -16.04 13.99 -17.61
N LEU A 30 -15.39 12.84 -17.81
CA LEU A 30 -14.17 12.45 -17.10
C LEU A 30 -12.89 12.83 -17.83
N GLN A 31 -13.00 13.38 -19.04
CA GLN A 31 -11.84 13.73 -19.85
C GLN A 31 -10.93 14.69 -19.06
N ARG A 32 -9.63 14.37 -18.97
CA ARG A 32 -8.59 15.07 -18.19
C ARG A 32 -8.70 14.98 -16.65
N ASN A 33 -9.79 14.44 -16.11
CA ASN A 33 -10.00 14.33 -14.66
C ASN A 33 -9.76 12.91 -14.12
N VAL A 34 -9.67 11.90 -15.00
CA VAL A 34 -9.37 10.52 -14.64
C VAL A 34 -7.93 10.13 -14.97
N HIS A 35 -7.27 9.47 -14.01
CA HIS A 35 -5.87 9.04 -14.10
C HIS A 35 -5.70 7.64 -13.53
N TYR A 36 -4.74 6.87 -14.04
CA TYR A 36 -4.36 5.58 -13.45
C TYR A 36 -2.94 5.65 -12.89
N THR A 37 -2.85 6.05 -11.62
CA THR A 37 -1.57 6.40 -10.97
C THR A 37 -1.51 5.89 -9.54
N GLY A 38 -0.31 5.86 -8.96
CA GLY A 38 -0.16 5.77 -7.52
C GLY A 38 -0.69 7.05 -6.88
N PHE A 39 -1.17 6.93 -5.64
CA PHE A 39 -1.47 8.12 -4.85
C PHE A 39 -0.17 8.80 -4.47
N LYS A 40 -0.04 10.08 -4.84
CA LYS A 40 1.09 10.93 -4.48
C LYS A 40 0.70 11.81 -3.30
N CYS A 41 1.53 11.79 -2.26
CA CYS A 41 1.38 12.70 -1.14
C CYS A 41 2.02 14.04 -1.54
N GLU A 42 1.20 15.09 -1.66
CA GLU A 42 1.60 16.42 -2.10
C GLU A 42 2.33 17.15 -0.94
N GLY A 43 3.64 16.94 -0.85
CA GLY A 43 4.47 17.42 0.25
C GLY A 43 5.26 18.68 -0.08
N THR A 44 5.77 19.34 0.96
CA THR A 44 6.72 20.46 0.78
C THR A 44 8.15 19.99 0.51
N GLY A 45 8.38 18.67 0.48
CA GLY A 45 9.71 18.10 0.37
C GLY A 45 10.23 18.01 -1.05
N LYS A 46 11.56 17.86 -1.17
CA LYS A 46 12.24 17.73 -2.47
C LYS A 46 11.82 16.45 -3.22
N GLU A 47 11.48 15.41 -2.48
CA GLU A 47 11.00 14.13 -3.01
C GLU A 47 9.54 13.89 -2.61
N VAL A 48 8.78 13.31 -3.54
CA VAL A 48 7.35 13.04 -3.39
C VAL A 48 7.16 11.54 -3.14
N TRP A 49 6.50 11.19 -2.05
CA TRP A 49 6.09 9.80 -1.84
C TRP A 49 4.96 9.41 -2.77
N GLU A 50 5.10 8.27 -3.42
CA GLU A 50 4.06 7.68 -4.25
C GLU A 50 3.77 6.25 -3.81
N SER A 51 2.48 5.92 -3.68
CA SER A 51 2.06 4.56 -3.37
C SER A 51 2.37 3.63 -4.56
N LYS A 52 2.98 2.48 -4.29
CA LYS A 52 3.23 1.45 -5.32
C LYS A 52 1.94 0.95 -6.00
N THR A 53 0.84 0.89 -5.26
CA THR A 53 -0.46 0.46 -5.81
C THR A 53 -1.09 1.57 -6.63
N ARG A 54 -1.36 1.30 -7.92
CA ARG A 54 -2.08 2.23 -8.80
C ARG A 54 -3.60 2.04 -8.69
N ALA A 55 -4.36 3.12 -8.85
CA ALA A 55 -5.82 3.10 -8.85
C ALA A 55 -6.38 4.09 -9.87
N LEU A 56 -7.64 3.92 -10.26
CA LEU A 56 -8.38 4.90 -11.07
C LEU A 56 -8.75 6.10 -10.19
N GLN A 57 -7.94 7.15 -10.27
CA GLN A 57 -8.14 8.39 -9.55
C GLN A 57 -8.97 9.36 -10.38
N VAL A 58 -10.04 9.90 -9.79
CA VAL A 58 -10.95 10.86 -10.41
C VAL A 58 -10.90 12.14 -9.58
N THR A 59 -10.38 13.22 -10.16
CA THR A 59 -10.34 14.52 -9.50
C THR A 59 -11.69 15.22 -9.62
N LEU A 60 -12.30 15.55 -8.49
CA LEU A 60 -13.53 16.33 -8.48
C LEU A 60 -13.26 17.81 -8.78
N PRO A 61 -14.19 18.52 -9.45
CA PRO A 61 -14.05 19.94 -9.72
C PRO A 61 -13.90 20.76 -8.42
N LYS A 62 -13.32 21.96 -8.54
CA LYS A 62 -13.29 22.96 -7.45
C LYS A 62 -14.29 24.06 -7.75
N ARG A 63 -14.99 24.57 -6.73
CA ARG A 63 -15.83 25.77 -6.90
C ARG A 63 -15.01 27.00 -7.29
N ASN A 64 -13.78 27.09 -6.81
CA ASN A 64 -12.85 28.19 -7.11
C ASN A 64 -11.92 27.90 -8.31
N ASP A 65 -12.34 27.03 -9.23
CA ASP A 65 -11.58 26.75 -10.45
C ASP A 65 -11.61 27.97 -11.39
N TYR A 66 -10.46 28.65 -11.53
CA TYR A 66 -10.32 29.83 -12.39
C TYR A 66 -10.60 29.54 -13.87
N LEU A 67 -10.40 28.30 -14.33
CA LEU A 67 -10.69 27.90 -15.71
C LEU A 67 -12.18 27.62 -15.93
N ARG A 68 -12.95 27.45 -14.86
CA ARG A 68 -14.38 27.13 -14.89
C ARG A 68 -15.15 28.01 -13.89
N PRO A 69 -15.22 29.34 -14.10
CA PRO A 69 -15.86 30.28 -13.17
C PRO A 69 -17.34 29.98 -12.92
N GLN A 70 -18.03 29.31 -13.86
CA GLN A 70 -19.40 28.86 -13.69
C GLN A 70 -19.61 27.93 -12.47
N LEU A 71 -18.56 27.23 -12.01
CA LEU A 71 -18.63 26.33 -10.86
C LEU A 71 -18.67 27.03 -9.51
N GLN A 72 -18.46 28.35 -9.47
CA GLN A 72 -18.73 29.14 -8.28
C GLN A 72 -20.23 29.12 -7.91
N HIS A 73 -21.11 28.90 -8.90
CA HIS A 73 -22.53 28.74 -8.68
C HIS A 73 -22.84 27.32 -8.21
N ASP A 74 -23.38 27.20 -7.00
CA ASP A 74 -23.58 25.91 -6.34
C ASP A 74 -24.47 24.96 -7.15
N ALA A 75 -25.52 25.47 -7.81
CA ALA A 75 -26.40 24.65 -8.64
C ALA A 75 -25.66 24.00 -9.83
N THR A 76 -24.79 24.75 -10.50
CA THR A 76 -23.97 24.25 -11.63
C THR A 76 -22.99 23.19 -11.14
N TYR A 77 -22.31 23.45 -10.02
CA TYR A 77 -21.40 22.50 -9.40
C TYR A 77 -22.09 21.20 -9.01
N GLN A 78 -23.28 21.27 -8.38
CA GLN A 78 -24.04 20.07 -8.00
C GLN A 78 -24.48 19.25 -9.21
N LEU A 79 -24.83 19.90 -10.32
CA LEU A 79 -25.17 19.20 -11.57
C LEU A 79 -23.95 18.47 -12.15
N GLU A 80 -22.78 19.09 -12.16
CA GLU A 80 -21.54 18.46 -12.61
C GLU A 80 -21.15 17.28 -11.72
N LEU A 81 -21.31 17.44 -10.39
CA LEU A 81 -21.06 16.38 -9.42
C LEU A 81 -21.95 15.15 -9.66
N VAL A 82 -23.24 15.37 -9.94
CA VAL A 82 -24.19 14.30 -10.30
C VAL A 82 -23.80 13.62 -11.62
N LYS A 83 -23.41 14.39 -12.65
CA LYS A 83 -22.95 13.82 -13.93
C LYS A 83 -21.70 12.95 -13.77
N ILE A 84 -20.73 13.38 -12.95
CA ILE A 84 -19.54 12.57 -12.65
C ILE A 84 -19.96 11.27 -11.94
N ARG A 85 -20.82 11.35 -10.91
CA ARG A 85 -21.35 10.19 -10.18
C ARG A 85 -21.99 9.17 -11.13
N GLU A 86 -22.89 9.63 -11.99
CA GLU A 86 -23.61 8.79 -12.96
C GLU A 86 -22.68 8.17 -14.00
N THR A 87 -21.67 8.93 -14.47
CA THR A 87 -20.64 8.41 -15.37
C THR A 87 -19.86 7.26 -14.74
N LEU A 88 -19.44 7.39 -13.48
CA LEU A 88 -18.71 6.33 -12.78
C LEU A 88 -19.59 5.08 -12.57
N ALA A 89 -20.88 5.27 -12.29
CA ALA A 89 -21.83 4.17 -12.19
C ALA A 89 -22.00 3.43 -13.53
N ILE A 90 -22.14 4.17 -14.64
CA ILE A 90 -22.19 3.61 -16.00
C ILE A 90 -20.92 2.80 -16.30
N LEU A 91 -19.75 3.37 -16.04
CA LEU A 91 -18.48 2.69 -16.30
C LEU A 91 -18.32 1.42 -15.45
N ALA A 92 -18.78 1.44 -14.20
CA ALA A 92 -18.78 0.25 -13.34
C ALA A 92 -19.76 -0.83 -13.82
N ALA A 93 -20.93 -0.44 -14.33
CA ALA A 93 -21.88 -1.36 -14.95
C ALA A 93 -21.26 -2.02 -16.19
N VAL A 94 -20.62 -1.23 -17.06
CA VAL A 94 -19.88 -1.79 -18.22
C VAL A 94 -18.77 -2.72 -17.76
N ALA A 95 -17.99 -2.36 -16.75
CA ALA A 95 -16.92 -3.23 -16.23
C ALA A 95 -17.44 -4.58 -15.70
N HIS A 96 -18.67 -4.61 -15.19
CA HIS A 96 -19.31 -5.83 -14.72
C HIS A 96 -19.75 -6.74 -15.89
N VAL A 97 -20.27 -6.17 -16.98
CA VAL A 97 -20.84 -6.94 -18.10
C VAL A 97 -19.87 -7.19 -19.25
N ASP A 98 -18.94 -6.26 -19.49
CA ASP A 98 -17.92 -6.29 -20.56
C ASP A 98 -16.63 -5.60 -20.08
N PRO A 99 -15.75 -6.34 -19.36
CA PRO A 99 -14.48 -5.80 -18.85
C PRO A 99 -13.55 -5.25 -19.94
N PHE A 100 -13.67 -5.75 -21.17
CA PHE A 100 -12.86 -5.28 -22.30
C PHE A 100 -13.35 -3.91 -22.79
N ALA A 101 -14.67 -3.75 -22.96
CA ALA A 101 -15.27 -2.48 -23.34
C ALA A 101 -15.00 -1.38 -22.29
N PHE A 102 -15.02 -1.73 -21.00
CA PHE A 102 -14.66 -0.79 -19.93
C PHE A 102 -13.25 -0.20 -20.12
N LYS A 103 -12.25 -1.05 -20.39
CA LYS A 103 -10.89 -0.57 -20.69
C LYS A 103 -10.84 0.27 -21.95
N TRP A 104 -11.54 -0.15 -23.00
CA TRP A 104 -11.60 0.60 -24.25
C TRP A 104 -12.19 2.00 -24.06
N LEU A 105 -13.30 2.13 -23.31
CA LEU A 105 -13.93 3.41 -22.98
C LEU A 105 -12.97 4.31 -22.20
N LEU A 106 -12.27 3.79 -21.18
CA LEU A 106 -11.29 4.56 -20.42
C LEU A 106 -10.17 5.09 -21.31
N VAL A 107 -9.54 4.23 -22.10
CA VAL A 107 -8.37 4.60 -22.91
C VAL A 107 -8.76 5.51 -24.07
N THR A 108 -9.86 5.20 -24.76
CA THR A 108 -10.20 5.84 -26.04
C THR A 108 -11.13 7.04 -25.85
N GLN A 109 -12.15 6.91 -25.00
CA GLN A 109 -13.21 7.91 -24.85
C GLN A 109 -12.97 8.85 -23.67
N CYS A 110 -12.58 8.35 -22.50
CA CYS A 110 -12.18 9.19 -21.37
C CYS A 110 -10.79 9.82 -21.57
N GLN A 111 -10.04 9.37 -22.58
CA GLN A 111 -8.65 9.76 -22.81
C GLN A 111 -7.84 9.63 -21.52
N LEU A 112 -7.97 8.48 -20.86
CA LEU A 112 -7.27 8.18 -19.61
C LEU A 112 -5.80 8.57 -19.78
N ASN A 113 -5.41 9.67 -19.14
CA ASN A 113 -4.10 10.26 -19.31
C ASN A 113 -3.09 9.30 -18.69
N TRP A 114 -2.35 8.61 -19.54
CA TRP A 114 -1.07 8.05 -19.16
C TRP A 114 -0.22 9.23 -18.78
N TRP A 115 0.32 9.27 -17.57
CA TRP A 115 1.26 10.33 -17.23
C TRP A 115 2.55 10.22 -18.07
N LYS A 116 2.69 9.18 -18.91
CA LYS A 116 3.74 8.99 -19.92
C LYS A 116 3.18 8.20 -21.11
N GLN A 117 3.28 8.76 -22.32
CA GLN A 117 2.94 8.09 -23.58
C GLN A 117 3.72 6.76 -23.69
N GLY A 118 3.06 5.62 -23.91
CA GLY A 118 3.69 4.31 -24.10
C GLY A 118 3.65 3.31 -22.93
N GLU A 119 3.07 3.67 -21.78
CA GLU A 119 2.83 2.72 -20.68
C GLU A 119 1.51 1.94 -20.93
N GLU A 120 1.50 0.68 -21.38
CA GLU A 120 0.30 -0.18 -21.23
C GLU A 120 0.31 -0.85 -19.85
N ASN A 121 0.13 -0.03 -18.80
CA ASN A 121 0.22 -0.47 -17.40
C ASN A 121 -1.12 -0.88 -16.78
N LEU A 122 -2.19 -1.01 -17.57
CA LEU A 122 -3.45 -1.50 -17.04
C LEU A 122 -3.35 -3.01 -16.75
N PRO A 123 -3.71 -3.47 -15.54
CA PRO A 123 -3.78 -4.89 -15.26
C PRO A 123 -4.71 -5.59 -16.25
N GLU A 124 -4.47 -6.88 -16.51
CA GLU A 124 -5.31 -7.68 -17.43
C GLU A 124 -6.78 -7.67 -17.04
N GLN A 125 -7.07 -7.64 -15.74
CA GLN A 125 -8.38 -7.35 -15.18
C GLN A 125 -8.29 -6.03 -14.41
N LEU A 126 -8.89 -4.97 -14.95
CA LEU A 126 -8.96 -3.67 -14.30
C LEU A 126 -10.28 -3.59 -13.52
N PRO A 127 -10.25 -3.55 -12.18
CA PRO A 127 -11.48 -3.43 -11.41
C PRO A 127 -12.07 -2.01 -11.53
N ALA A 128 -13.39 -1.90 -11.60
CA ALA A 128 -14.12 -0.64 -11.48
C ALA A 128 -14.14 -0.16 -10.01
N ARG A 129 -12.99 0.30 -9.54
CA ARG A 129 -12.75 0.82 -8.19
C ARG A 129 -12.10 2.19 -8.32
N PHE A 130 -12.73 3.20 -7.72
CA PHE A 130 -12.35 4.59 -7.95
C PHE A 130 -11.84 5.27 -6.67
N VAL A 131 -10.83 6.12 -6.84
CA VAL A 131 -10.33 7.03 -5.81
C VAL A 131 -10.79 8.44 -6.16
N LEU A 132 -11.69 9.03 -5.37
CA LEU A 132 -12.18 10.38 -5.59
C LEU A 132 -11.23 11.38 -4.93
N LYS A 133 -10.46 12.15 -5.71
CA LYS A 133 -9.61 13.22 -5.20
C LYS A 133 -10.48 14.45 -4.91
N VAL A 134 -10.60 14.80 -3.63
CA VAL A 134 -11.37 15.94 -3.14
C VAL A 134 -10.41 17.02 -2.67
N GLU A 135 -10.28 18.06 -3.49
CA GLU A 135 -9.38 19.18 -3.24
C GLU A 135 -10.15 20.45 -2.81
N ASP A 136 -11.44 20.55 -3.10
CA ASP A 136 -12.29 21.64 -2.58
C ASP A 136 -12.59 21.39 -1.10
N HIS A 137 -12.13 22.30 -0.23
CA HIS A 137 -12.34 22.21 1.21
C HIS A 137 -13.71 22.77 1.65
N SER A 138 -14.44 23.44 0.74
CA SER A 138 -15.77 23.96 1.00
C SER A 138 -16.83 22.87 0.84
N LYS A 139 -17.83 22.87 1.72
CA LYS A 139 -19.02 21.98 1.65
C LYS A 139 -18.74 20.47 1.48
N VAL A 140 -17.53 19.98 1.77
CA VAL A 140 -17.11 18.58 1.65
C VAL A 140 -18.14 17.58 2.16
N THR A 141 -18.73 17.83 3.34
CA THR A 141 -19.76 16.96 3.90
C THR A 141 -20.98 16.82 3.00
N ALA A 142 -21.52 17.94 2.50
CA ALA A 142 -22.73 17.92 1.68
C ALA A 142 -22.47 17.27 0.32
N ASP A 143 -21.32 17.58 -0.29
CA ASP A 143 -20.95 17.05 -1.61
C ASP A 143 -20.78 15.52 -1.58
N LEU A 144 -20.06 15.00 -0.59
CA LEU A 144 -19.87 13.56 -0.43
C LEU A 144 -21.18 12.83 -0.11
N VAL A 145 -22.05 13.44 0.71
CA VAL A 145 -23.39 12.90 0.98
C VAL A 145 -24.23 12.85 -0.31
N LYS A 146 -24.23 13.93 -1.11
CA LYS A 146 -24.93 13.96 -2.40
C LYS A 146 -24.38 12.91 -3.38
N PHE A 147 -23.06 12.67 -3.35
CA PHE A 147 -22.39 11.74 -4.23
C PHE A 147 -22.61 10.26 -3.85
N CYS A 148 -22.43 9.91 -2.57
CA CYS A 148 -22.43 8.51 -2.09
C CYS A 148 -23.67 8.11 -1.28
N GLY A 149 -24.53 9.08 -0.92
CA GLY A 149 -25.78 8.85 -0.20
C GLY A 149 -26.89 8.30 -1.11
N VAL A 150 -28.12 8.39 -0.62
CA VAL A 150 -29.31 7.78 -1.25
C VAL A 150 -29.79 8.53 -2.49
N ASN A 151 -29.24 9.71 -2.76
CA ASN A 151 -29.62 10.52 -3.91
C ASN A 151 -29.43 9.81 -5.27
N GLN A 152 -28.49 8.86 -5.34
CA GLN A 152 -28.31 7.99 -6.51
C GLN A 152 -29.51 7.08 -6.80
N ARG A 153 -30.41 6.88 -5.82
CA ARG A 153 -31.66 6.14 -5.94
C ARG A 153 -32.86 7.06 -6.17
N GLU A 154 -32.91 8.15 -5.41
CA GLU A 154 -34.08 9.02 -5.36
C GLU A 154 -34.16 10.00 -6.54
N GLN A 155 -33.01 10.43 -7.08
CA GLN A 155 -32.94 11.47 -8.11
C GLN A 155 -31.91 11.11 -9.21
N PRO A 156 -32.08 10.00 -9.93
CA PRO A 156 -31.30 9.74 -11.14
C PRO A 156 -31.74 10.64 -12.30
N SER A 157 -30.80 11.06 -13.15
CA SER A 157 -31.14 11.74 -14.41
C SER A 157 -31.84 10.78 -15.38
N ALA A 158 -32.70 11.32 -16.25
CA ALA A 158 -33.40 10.52 -17.25
C ALA A 158 -32.42 9.90 -18.25
N GLU A 159 -31.37 10.64 -18.63
CA GLU A 159 -30.32 10.16 -19.52
C GLU A 159 -29.54 8.98 -18.90
N TYR A 160 -29.28 9.03 -17.59
CA TYR A 160 -28.60 7.94 -16.88
C TYR A 160 -29.44 6.66 -16.87
N VAL A 161 -30.74 6.77 -16.59
CA VAL A 161 -31.65 5.62 -16.58
C VAL A 161 -31.70 4.95 -17.96
N GLU A 162 -31.79 5.74 -19.03
CA GLU A 162 -31.80 5.21 -20.39
C GLU A 162 -30.46 4.55 -20.76
N ALA A 163 -29.33 5.15 -20.36
CA ALA A 163 -28.02 4.54 -20.57
C ALA A 163 -27.88 3.19 -19.87
N MET A 164 -28.31 3.08 -18.61
CA MET A 164 -28.26 1.83 -17.84
C MET A 164 -29.16 0.74 -18.44
N LYS A 165 -30.34 1.11 -18.94
CA LYS A 165 -31.22 0.19 -19.66
C LYS A 165 -30.54 -0.38 -20.91
N ARG A 166 -29.93 0.49 -21.72
CA ARG A 166 -29.22 0.07 -22.93
C ARG A 166 -28.00 -0.82 -22.63
N ILE A 167 -27.28 -0.57 -21.53
CA ILE A 167 -26.18 -1.45 -21.06
C ILE A 167 -26.70 -2.86 -20.76
N ALA A 168 -27.85 -2.98 -20.09
CA ALA A 168 -28.44 -4.27 -19.78
C ALA A 168 -28.83 -5.06 -21.05
N GLU A 169 -29.33 -4.37 -22.09
CA GLU A 169 -29.75 -4.97 -23.36
C GLU A 169 -28.58 -5.51 -24.21
N ILE A 170 -27.43 -4.82 -24.23
CA ILE A 170 -26.31 -5.10 -25.18
C ILE A 170 -25.64 -6.46 -24.99
N VAL A 171 -25.68 -7.04 -23.79
CA VAL A 171 -24.83 -8.21 -23.46
C VAL A 171 -25.63 -9.53 -23.45
N GLY A 172 -26.97 -9.49 -23.49
CA GLY A 172 -27.80 -10.71 -23.52
C GLY A 172 -27.67 -11.64 -22.30
N HIS A 173 -26.79 -11.33 -21.34
CA HIS A 173 -26.60 -12.05 -20.08
C HIS A 173 -27.66 -11.69 -19.03
N LEU A 174 -28.30 -10.52 -19.17
CA LEU A 174 -29.42 -10.09 -18.34
C LEU A 174 -30.72 -10.19 -19.15
N THR A 175 -31.22 -11.40 -19.35
CA THR A 175 -32.53 -11.61 -19.98
C THR A 175 -33.66 -11.07 -19.09
N PRO A 176 -34.88 -10.81 -19.62
CA PRO A 176 -36.01 -10.35 -18.80
C PRO A 176 -36.32 -11.27 -17.59
N ASP A 177 -35.90 -12.53 -17.65
CA ASP A 177 -36.07 -13.52 -16.59
C ASP A 177 -34.89 -13.60 -15.60
N SER A 178 -33.76 -12.98 -15.93
CA SER A 178 -32.57 -12.97 -15.07
C SER A 178 -32.81 -12.11 -13.81
N PRO A 179 -32.22 -12.49 -12.65
CA PRO A 179 -32.29 -11.65 -11.46
C PRO A 179 -31.61 -10.31 -11.73
N GLY A 180 -32.21 -9.22 -11.26
CA GLY A 180 -31.59 -7.91 -11.39
C GLY A 180 -30.29 -7.82 -10.57
N VAL A 181 -29.35 -7.01 -11.06
CA VAL A 181 -28.01 -6.91 -10.48
C VAL A 181 -27.78 -5.53 -9.86
N ASP A 182 -27.33 -5.52 -8.61
CA ASP A 182 -26.84 -4.32 -7.93
C ASP A 182 -25.31 -4.38 -7.82
N VAL A 183 -24.63 -3.66 -8.71
CA VAL A 183 -23.16 -3.60 -8.73
C VAL A 183 -22.70 -2.69 -7.60
N GLU A 184 -22.10 -3.28 -6.58
CA GLU A 184 -21.44 -2.52 -5.53
C GLU A 184 -20.09 -1.98 -6.04
N VAL A 185 -20.01 -0.66 -6.23
CA VAL A 185 -18.83 0.05 -6.74
C VAL A 185 -18.01 0.57 -5.56
N PRO A 186 -16.77 0.10 -5.35
CA PRO A 186 -15.92 0.62 -4.29
C PRO A 186 -15.43 2.03 -4.59
N ILE A 187 -15.69 2.94 -3.65
CA ILE A 187 -15.28 4.33 -3.68
C ILE A 187 -14.38 4.62 -2.48
N ARG A 188 -13.18 5.10 -2.76
CA ARG A 188 -12.26 5.60 -1.74
C ARG A 188 -12.11 7.11 -1.89
N VAL A 189 -12.39 7.85 -0.83
CA VAL A 189 -12.18 9.30 -0.83
C VAL A 189 -10.71 9.58 -0.54
N ALA A 190 -10.05 10.37 -1.39
CA ALA A 190 -8.72 10.91 -1.15
C ALA A 190 -8.83 12.41 -0.91
N TYR A 191 -8.60 12.83 0.33
CA TYR A 191 -8.71 14.21 0.76
C TYR A 191 -7.34 14.76 1.12
N GLY A 192 -7.01 15.92 0.60
CA GLY A 192 -5.71 16.55 0.83
C GLY A 192 -5.60 17.87 0.10
N PRO A 193 -4.41 18.49 0.08
CA PRO A 193 -4.18 19.71 -0.67
C PRO A 193 -4.35 19.47 -2.17
N GLY A 194 -4.81 20.49 -2.89
CA GLY A 194 -4.87 20.44 -4.33
C GLY A 194 -3.53 20.72 -4.99
N GLN A 195 -3.32 20.12 -6.16
CA GLN A 195 -2.07 20.30 -6.90
C GLN A 195 -1.91 21.78 -7.29
N GLY A 196 -0.80 22.40 -6.86
CA GLY A 196 -0.51 23.82 -7.14
C GLY A 196 -1.34 24.83 -6.34
N ASP A 197 -2.07 24.39 -5.30
CA ASP A 197 -2.79 25.29 -4.41
C ASP A 197 -1.82 26.29 -3.75
N LYS A 198 -2.18 27.58 -3.81
CA LYS A 198 -1.45 28.61 -3.05
C LYS A 198 -1.84 28.50 -1.58
N ILE A 199 -0.85 28.32 -0.71
CA ILE A 199 -1.06 28.36 0.74
C ILE A 199 -1.37 29.81 1.14
N VAL A 200 -2.65 30.12 1.27
CA VAL A 200 -3.16 31.41 1.78
C VAL A 200 -3.47 31.32 3.27
N GLU A 201 -3.68 32.47 3.92
CA GLU A 201 -4.09 32.52 5.31
C GLU A 201 -5.38 31.70 5.55
N GLY A 202 -5.40 30.92 6.64
CA GLY A 202 -6.52 30.03 6.98
C GLY A 202 -6.59 28.72 6.18
N TYR A 203 -5.70 28.48 5.21
CA TYR A 203 -5.71 27.25 4.39
C TYR A 203 -5.59 25.97 5.23
N HIS A 204 -4.64 25.93 6.18
CA HIS A 204 -4.43 24.75 7.03
C HIS A 204 -5.66 24.43 7.89
N GLU A 205 -6.36 25.45 8.39
CA GLU A 205 -7.57 25.29 9.20
C GLU A 205 -8.74 24.79 8.35
N GLN A 206 -8.87 25.31 7.13
CA GLN A 206 -9.85 24.82 6.16
C GLN A 206 -9.59 23.36 5.79
N LEU A 207 -8.33 22.98 5.57
CA LEU A 207 -7.93 21.60 5.29
C LEU A 207 -8.31 20.66 6.44
N LEU A 208 -7.96 20.98 7.69
CA LEU A 208 -8.33 20.15 8.84
C LEU A 208 -9.85 20.12 9.09
N LYS A 209 -10.54 21.25 8.85
CA LYS A 209 -12.00 21.33 8.94
C LYS A 209 -12.68 20.48 7.87
N GLY A 210 -12.18 20.49 6.64
CA GLY A 210 -12.69 19.67 5.54
C GLY A 210 -12.43 18.18 5.77
N LEU A 211 -11.28 17.81 6.35
CA LEU A 211 -11.01 16.42 6.78
C LEU A 211 -12.05 15.95 7.80
N THR A 212 -12.35 16.78 8.79
CA THR A 212 -13.45 16.51 9.74
C THR A 212 -14.80 16.44 9.02
N GLY A 213 -14.98 17.23 7.96
CA GLY A 213 -16.14 17.19 7.07
C GLY A 213 -16.33 15.85 6.38
N VAL A 214 -15.25 15.21 5.90
CA VAL A 214 -15.30 13.85 5.32
C VAL A 214 -15.82 12.85 6.35
N ALA A 215 -15.27 12.87 7.57
CA ALA A 215 -15.72 11.99 8.64
C ALA A 215 -17.21 12.18 9.01
N ARG A 216 -17.71 13.43 8.95
CA ARG A 216 -19.16 13.71 9.11
C ARG A 216 -19.97 13.14 7.96
N ALA A 217 -19.45 13.21 6.72
CA ALA A 217 -20.11 12.67 5.54
C ALA A 217 -20.33 11.16 5.68
N GLU A 218 -19.31 10.42 6.12
CA GLU A 218 -19.41 8.96 6.33
C GLU A 218 -20.59 8.59 7.26
N LYS A 219 -20.72 9.30 8.38
CA LYS A 219 -21.82 9.10 9.33
C LYS A 219 -23.17 9.48 8.72
N ALA A 220 -23.24 10.57 7.97
CA ALA A 220 -24.47 11.03 7.33
C ALA A 220 -24.93 10.05 6.25
N ILE A 221 -24.02 9.60 5.37
CA ILE A 221 -24.26 8.60 4.33
C ILE A 221 -24.80 7.31 4.95
N ARG A 222 -24.17 6.79 6.01
CA ARG A 222 -24.67 5.61 6.72
C ARG A 222 -26.12 5.80 7.18
N ARG A 223 -26.41 6.91 7.86
CA ARG A 223 -27.75 7.19 8.41
C ARG A 223 -28.80 7.33 7.31
N GLU A 224 -28.47 7.95 6.18
CA GLU A 224 -29.37 8.06 5.03
C GLU A 224 -29.71 6.69 4.46
N TRP A 225 -28.70 5.84 4.23
CA TRP A 225 -28.91 4.48 3.74
C TRP A 225 -29.70 3.61 4.73
N GLU A 226 -29.41 3.69 6.02
CA GLU A 226 -30.16 2.96 7.06
C GLU A 226 -31.63 3.37 7.08
N ARG A 227 -31.91 4.68 6.98
CA ARG A 227 -33.28 5.19 6.92
C ARG A 227 -33.99 4.72 5.65
N TYR A 228 -33.34 4.86 4.49
CA TYR A 228 -33.90 4.48 3.20
C TYR A 228 -34.26 2.98 3.15
N LEU A 229 -33.37 2.12 3.66
CA LEU A 229 -33.61 0.67 3.74
C LEU A 229 -34.75 0.31 4.69
N GLN A 230 -34.99 1.10 5.74
CA GLN A 230 -36.12 0.92 6.66
C GLN A 230 -37.46 1.38 6.06
N THR A 231 -37.47 2.48 5.31
CA THR A 231 -38.71 3.10 4.81
C THR A 231 -39.20 2.52 3.49
N GLU A 232 -38.30 2.32 2.52
CA GLU A 232 -38.71 1.89 1.16
C GLU A 232 -38.56 0.39 0.92
N GLY A 233 -38.02 -0.34 1.91
CA GLY A 233 -37.55 -1.71 1.74
C GLY A 233 -36.36 -1.77 0.78
N SER A 234 -35.54 -2.82 0.89
CA SER A 234 -34.62 -3.17 -0.19
C SER A 234 -35.46 -3.60 -1.40
N LYS A 235 -35.93 -2.65 -2.22
CA LYS A 235 -36.56 -2.98 -3.50
C LYS A 235 -35.51 -3.75 -4.29
N GLU A 236 -35.78 -5.04 -4.50
CA GLU A 236 -34.97 -5.88 -5.36
C GLU A 236 -34.83 -5.19 -6.72
N VAL A 237 -33.64 -5.33 -7.30
CA VAL A 237 -33.41 -4.81 -8.65
C VAL A 237 -34.39 -5.52 -9.57
N ALA A 238 -35.11 -4.74 -10.40
CA ALA A 238 -36.02 -5.31 -11.38
C ALA A 238 -35.29 -6.34 -12.24
N ARG A 239 -35.98 -7.43 -12.60
CA ARG A 239 -35.39 -8.48 -13.43
C ARG A 239 -34.89 -7.93 -14.76
N GLY A 240 -33.79 -8.50 -15.26
CA GLY A 240 -33.10 -8.01 -16.45
C GLY A 240 -32.50 -6.61 -16.34
N SER A 241 -32.52 -5.97 -15.15
CA SER A 241 -31.99 -4.63 -14.95
C SER A 241 -30.68 -4.65 -14.16
N ILE A 242 -29.86 -3.64 -14.41
CA ILE A 242 -28.62 -3.39 -13.67
C ILE A 242 -28.70 -2.01 -13.02
N ARG A 243 -28.21 -1.92 -11.79
CA ARG A 243 -28.00 -0.65 -11.08
C ARG A 243 -26.68 -0.70 -10.34
N CYS A 244 -26.19 0.46 -9.92
CA CYS A 244 -24.96 0.56 -9.13
C CYS A 244 -25.26 1.13 -7.74
N THR A 245 -24.47 0.71 -6.74
CA THR A 245 -24.42 1.30 -5.39
C THR A 245 -22.99 1.65 -5.05
N PHE A 246 -22.75 2.89 -4.63
CA PHE A 246 -21.42 3.30 -4.18
C PHE A 246 -21.18 2.87 -2.73
N ALA A 247 -20.14 2.05 -2.52
CA ALA A 247 -19.72 1.58 -1.20
C ALA A 247 -18.40 2.24 -0.81
N LEU A 248 -18.41 2.88 0.36
CA LEU A 248 -17.24 3.57 0.87
C LEU A 248 -16.16 2.60 1.35
N GLU A 249 -14.92 3.04 1.20
CA GLU A 249 -13.73 2.43 1.76
C GLU A 249 -12.99 3.40 2.68
N PRO A 250 -12.12 2.91 3.58
CA PRO A 250 -11.32 3.79 4.45
C PRO A 250 -10.58 4.85 3.64
N MET A 251 -10.75 6.12 4.02
CA MET A 251 -10.27 7.26 3.23
C MET A 251 -8.74 7.33 3.14
N ILE A 252 -8.23 8.06 2.15
CA ILE A 252 -6.86 8.54 2.08
C ILE A 252 -6.88 9.99 2.57
N ALA A 253 -6.03 10.32 3.53
CA ALA A 253 -5.88 11.68 4.03
C ALA A 253 -4.43 12.12 3.90
N ASP A 254 -4.20 13.27 3.26
CA ASP A 254 -2.90 13.92 3.19
C ASP A 254 -2.98 15.32 3.83
N VAL A 255 -2.31 15.48 4.96
CA VAL A 255 -2.27 16.74 5.72
C VAL A 255 -0.85 17.18 6.04
N GLN A 256 0.15 16.66 5.32
CA GLN A 256 1.56 16.98 5.57
C GLN A 256 1.93 18.45 5.36
N VAL A 257 1.14 19.19 4.56
CA VAL A 257 1.31 20.62 4.32
C VAL A 257 1.00 21.47 5.56
N VAL A 258 0.23 20.92 6.52
CA VAL A 258 -0.12 21.62 7.76
C VAL A 258 1.14 21.84 8.59
N GLN A 259 1.45 23.10 8.86
CA GLN A 259 2.68 23.48 9.55
C GLN A 259 2.63 23.23 11.06
N THR A 260 1.44 23.26 11.66
CA THR A 260 1.21 23.16 13.10
C THR A 260 0.89 21.72 13.50
N ILE A 261 1.84 21.06 14.17
CA ILE A 261 1.62 19.71 14.71
C ILE A 261 0.48 19.70 15.74
N ALA A 262 0.32 20.74 16.56
CA ALA A 262 -0.74 20.81 17.56
C ALA A 262 -2.16 20.69 16.97
N GLN A 263 -2.44 21.42 15.89
CA GLN A 263 -3.75 21.37 15.23
C GLN A 263 -3.98 20.00 14.57
N THR A 264 -2.93 19.44 13.96
CA THR A 264 -2.95 18.11 13.34
C THR A 264 -3.22 17.03 14.40
N ALA A 265 -2.46 17.03 15.49
CA ALA A 265 -2.57 16.08 16.59
C ALA A 265 -3.98 16.08 17.20
N GLY A 266 -4.51 17.25 17.58
CA GLY A 266 -5.85 17.35 18.17
C GLY A 266 -6.97 16.94 17.21
N THR A 267 -6.79 17.16 15.91
CA THR A 267 -7.75 16.70 14.89
C THR A 267 -7.68 15.17 14.74
N LEU A 268 -6.49 14.60 14.58
CA LEU A 268 -6.30 13.17 14.39
C LEU A 268 -6.70 12.34 15.61
N GLU A 269 -6.37 12.79 16.83
CA GLU A 269 -6.82 12.16 18.06
C GLU A 269 -8.34 12.05 18.09
N ARG A 270 -9.04 13.15 17.77
CA ARG A 270 -10.50 13.17 17.71
C ARG A 270 -11.05 12.23 16.63
N LEU A 271 -10.47 12.22 15.44
CA LEU A 271 -10.94 11.37 14.34
C LEU A 271 -10.73 9.89 14.65
N LEU A 272 -9.55 9.50 15.11
CA LEU A 272 -9.21 8.13 15.45
C LEU A 272 -10.02 7.63 16.66
N PHE A 273 -10.20 8.46 17.68
CA PHE A 273 -11.07 8.13 18.82
C PHE A 273 -12.52 7.90 18.40
N ASN A 274 -13.01 8.68 17.43
CA ASN A 274 -14.35 8.55 16.86
C ASN A 274 -14.45 7.46 15.78
N ASN A 275 -13.50 6.51 15.73
CA ASN A 275 -13.47 5.39 14.80
C ASN A 275 -13.61 5.82 13.32
N VAL A 276 -12.92 6.88 12.93
CA VAL A 276 -12.61 7.15 11.52
C VAL A 276 -11.52 6.18 11.08
N TRP A 277 -11.63 5.62 9.88
CA TRP A 277 -10.68 4.65 9.35
C TRP A 277 -10.00 5.23 8.12
N PHE A 278 -8.69 4.98 8.01
CA PHE A 278 -7.87 5.43 6.91
C PHE A 278 -7.20 4.25 6.23
N SER A 279 -7.25 4.20 4.91
CA SER A 279 -6.39 3.30 4.14
C SER A 279 -4.98 3.87 4.04
N LEU A 280 -4.85 5.20 3.99
CA LEU A 280 -3.57 5.91 4.07
C LEU A 280 -3.75 7.24 4.82
N LEU A 281 -2.82 7.54 5.72
CA LEU A 281 -2.71 8.82 6.40
C LEU A 281 -1.28 9.35 6.23
N SER A 282 -1.14 10.52 5.61
CA SER A 282 0.13 11.23 5.43
C SER A 282 0.16 12.48 6.31
N VAL A 283 1.18 12.58 7.16
CA VAL A 283 1.35 13.66 8.14
C VAL A 283 2.79 14.14 8.20
N ARG A 284 2.96 15.40 8.59
CA ARG A 284 4.28 15.98 8.86
C ARG A 284 4.87 15.36 10.13
N ALA A 285 6.15 14.99 10.06
CA ALA A 285 6.83 14.27 11.13
C ALA A 285 7.70 15.15 12.04
N LYS A 286 7.71 16.48 11.91
CA LYS A 286 8.69 17.37 12.57
C LYS A 286 8.07 18.59 13.26
N CYS A 287 8.47 18.80 14.51
CA CYS A 287 8.15 19.99 15.31
C CYS A 287 8.68 21.26 14.66
N ALA A 288 7.85 22.30 14.60
CA ALA A 288 8.31 23.62 14.16
C ALA A 288 9.36 24.16 15.14
N LYS A 289 10.34 24.93 14.65
CA LYS A 289 11.44 25.49 15.44
C LYS A 289 11.02 26.47 16.57
N GLY A 290 9.73 26.79 16.69
CA GLY A 290 9.13 27.73 17.66
C GLY A 290 8.99 27.16 19.07
N ASP A 291 7.79 27.22 19.68
CA ASP A 291 7.51 26.63 21.00
C ASP A 291 7.71 25.10 20.97
N GLN A 292 8.97 24.68 21.15
CA GLN A 292 9.42 23.30 21.05
C GLN A 292 8.73 22.42 22.07
N SER A 293 8.37 22.97 23.24
CA SER A 293 7.78 22.19 24.33
C SER A 293 6.33 21.81 24.01
N ALA A 294 5.48 22.77 23.64
CA ALA A 294 4.09 22.47 23.29
C ALA A 294 4.00 21.65 21.98
N SER A 295 4.86 21.95 21.00
CA SER A 295 4.92 21.21 19.73
C SER A 295 5.31 19.75 19.94
N LEU A 296 6.30 19.50 20.80
CA LEU A 296 6.71 18.14 21.14
C LEU A 296 5.58 17.40 21.86
N ILE A 297 4.90 18.01 22.84
CA ILE A 297 3.77 17.37 23.51
C ILE A 297 2.67 16.98 22.51
N ALA A 298 2.34 17.86 21.57
CA ALA A 298 1.40 17.53 20.51
C ALA A 298 1.90 16.39 19.60
N PHE A 299 3.20 16.37 19.26
CA PHE A 299 3.79 15.26 18.51
C PHE A 299 3.66 13.93 19.26
N ARG A 300 3.94 13.92 20.57
CA ARG A 300 3.78 12.74 21.43
C ARG A 300 2.33 12.25 21.43
N GLN A 301 1.36 13.16 21.57
CA GLN A 301 -0.07 12.84 21.52
C GLN A 301 -0.47 12.25 20.15
N MET A 302 0.05 12.82 19.06
CA MET A 302 -0.17 12.29 17.71
C MET A 302 0.36 10.86 17.58
N MET A 303 1.58 10.58 18.06
CA MET A 303 2.16 9.22 18.02
C MET A 303 1.34 8.22 18.84
N ILE A 304 0.86 8.62 20.02
CA ILE A 304 -0.04 7.80 20.85
C ILE A 304 -1.34 7.48 20.10
N ALA A 305 -1.92 8.47 19.41
CA ALA A 305 -3.17 8.29 18.68
C ALA A 305 -3.04 7.35 17.47
N VAL A 306 -1.98 7.51 16.66
CA VAL A 306 -1.79 6.70 15.44
C VAL A 306 -1.24 5.30 15.72
N PHE A 307 -0.59 5.08 16.87
CA PHE A 307 -0.09 3.77 17.32
C PHE A 307 -0.78 3.28 18.60
N ASP A 308 -2.09 3.52 18.73
CA ASP A 308 -2.87 3.08 19.89
C ASP A 308 -2.69 1.56 20.12
N GLY A 309 -2.48 1.18 21.38
CA GLY A 309 -2.32 -0.20 21.82
C GLY A 309 -3.61 -1.01 21.86
N ALA A 310 -4.76 -0.37 21.62
CA ALA A 310 -6.06 -1.02 21.53
C ALA A 310 -6.48 -1.27 20.07
N ARG A 311 -6.66 -2.54 19.71
CA ARG A 311 -7.23 -2.92 18.41
C ARG A 311 -8.72 -2.54 18.38
N ARG A 312 -9.13 -1.75 17.37
CA ARG A 312 -10.53 -1.35 17.15
C ARG A 312 -11.29 -2.41 16.38
N ASP A 313 -12.57 -2.57 16.70
CA ASP A 313 -13.48 -3.43 15.94
C ASP A 313 -13.95 -2.70 14.67
N PRO A 314 -13.78 -3.28 13.46
CA PRO A 314 -14.34 -2.74 12.22
C PRO A 314 -15.82 -2.37 12.28
N GLN A 315 -16.62 -3.03 13.12
CA GLN A 315 -18.05 -2.74 13.29
C GLN A 315 -18.31 -1.35 13.91
N LEU A 316 -17.35 -0.81 14.66
CA LEU A 316 -17.45 0.51 15.32
C LEU A 316 -17.09 1.68 14.40
N SER A 317 -16.69 1.41 13.15
CA SER A 317 -16.38 2.43 12.14
C SER A 317 -17.54 3.42 11.90
N ASN A 318 -17.28 4.54 11.21
CA ASN A 318 -18.31 5.55 10.90
C ASN A 318 -19.30 5.17 9.80
N THR A 319 -18.89 4.31 8.86
CA THR A 319 -19.73 3.76 7.80
C THR A 319 -19.48 2.26 7.64
N LYS A 320 -20.40 1.51 7.03
CA LYS A 320 -20.17 0.08 6.76
C LYS A 320 -19.20 -0.02 5.60
N TYR A 321 -17.90 0.02 5.89
CA TYR A 321 -16.88 -0.10 4.86
C TYR A 321 -16.96 -1.48 4.22
N ARG A 322 -16.75 -1.53 2.90
CA ARG A 322 -16.59 -2.80 2.20
C ARG A 322 -15.40 -3.55 2.80
N SER A 323 -15.65 -4.70 3.40
CA SER A 323 -14.57 -5.59 3.85
C SER A 323 -14.05 -6.35 2.64
N LEU A 324 -12.73 -6.29 2.39
CA LEU A 324 -12.11 -7.14 1.37
C LEU A 324 -12.32 -8.60 1.77
N SER A 325 -13.12 -9.32 0.99
CA SER A 325 -13.33 -10.76 1.15
C SER A 325 -12.00 -11.49 0.92
N GLY A 326 -11.34 -11.89 2.02
CA GLY A 326 -10.09 -12.67 1.98
C GLY A 326 -9.05 -12.17 2.97
N SER A 327 -9.05 -12.74 4.18
CA SER A 327 -7.88 -12.84 5.07
C SER A 327 -7.16 -11.53 5.47
N VAL A 328 -7.69 -10.86 6.50
CA VAL A 328 -7.04 -10.21 7.68
C VAL A 328 -8.02 -9.13 8.17
N LYS A 329 -8.38 -9.14 9.45
CA LYS A 329 -9.21 -8.06 10.03
C LYS A 329 -8.47 -6.73 9.81
N PRO A 330 -9.02 -5.79 9.01
CA PRO A 330 -8.32 -4.56 8.68
C PRO A 330 -8.02 -3.78 9.96
N LEU A 331 -6.88 -3.11 9.98
CA LEU A 331 -6.55 -2.17 11.04
C LEU A 331 -7.19 -0.81 10.74
N GLN A 332 -7.34 0.02 11.77
CA GLN A 332 -7.94 1.36 11.65
C GLN A 332 -7.14 2.26 10.69
N LEU A 333 -5.82 2.04 10.63
CA LEU A 333 -4.87 2.69 9.73
C LEU A 333 -4.19 1.63 8.86
N GLY A 334 -4.47 1.64 7.56
CA GLY A 334 -3.78 0.79 6.59
C GLY A 334 -2.31 1.19 6.45
N SER A 335 -2.04 2.44 6.09
CA SER A 335 -0.69 2.97 5.96
C SER A 335 -0.56 4.33 6.65
N LEU A 336 0.46 4.49 7.48
CA LEU A 336 0.89 5.77 8.00
C LEU A 336 2.17 6.20 7.26
N VAL A 337 2.17 7.42 6.73
CA VAL A 337 3.32 8.02 6.07
C VAL A 337 3.73 9.26 6.87
N LEU A 338 4.96 9.22 7.38
CA LEU A 338 5.57 10.29 8.13
C LEU A 338 6.56 11.02 7.23
N HIS A 339 6.29 12.29 6.93
CA HIS A 339 7.06 13.08 5.98
C HIS A 339 7.80 14.24 6.64
N ASN A 340 9.10 14.39 6.32
CA ASN A 340 9.88 15.59 6.58
C ASN A 340 11.19 15.63 5.78
N ASP A 341 11.68 16.81 5.41
CA ASP A 341 13.00 16.95 4.74
C ASP A 341 14.19 16.87 5.70
N LEU A 342 13.95 16.88 7.01
CA LEU A 342 14.98 16.87 8.04
C LEU A 342 14.86 15.63 8.92
N ALA A 343 15.98 15.24 9.53
CA ALA A 343 16.01 14.22 10.56
C ALA A 343 15.09 14.55 11.73
N LEU A 344 14.55 13.50 12.35
CA LEU A 344 13.87 13.61 13.64
C LEU A 344 14.90 13.90 14.75
N ASP A 345 14.52 14.76 15.68
CA ASP A 345 15.32 14.99 16.88
C ASP A 345 15.26 13.74 17.78
N PRO A 346 16.21 13.57 18.71
CA PRO A 346 16.23 12.41 19.59
C PRO A 346 14.91 12.20 20.35
N LEU A 347 14.27 13.27 20.83
CA LEU A 347 12.98 13.19 21.55
C LEU A 347 11.80 12.81 20.64
N GLU A 348 11.82 13.23 19.38
CA GLU A 348 10.81 12.85 18.38
C GLU A 348 10.97 11.37 17.98
N THR A 349 12.23 10.93 17.81
CA THR A 349 12.59 9.53 17.56
C THR A 349 12.11 8.62 18.69
N VAL A 350 12.36 9.02 19.95
CA VAL A 350 11.88 8.33 21.15
C VAL A 350 10.36 8.27 21.16
N ALA A 351 9.68 9.39 20.87
CA ALA A 351 8.22 9.45 20.85
C ALA A 351 7.61 8.50 19.81
N LEU A 352 8.16 8.47 18.60
CA LEU A 352 7.73 7.57 17.54
C LEU A 352 7.87 6.10 17.94
N PHE A 353 9.07 5.66 18.31
CA PHE A 353 9.34 4.23 18.49
C PHE A 353 8.85 3.68 19.83
N SER A 354 8.75 4.51 20.88
CA SER A 354 8.09 4.12 22.13
C SER A 354 6.58 3.90 21.97
N ALA A 355 5.95 4.57 21.00
CA ALA A 355 4.56 4.31 20.65
C ALA A 355 4.41 3.10 19.70
N ALA A 356 5.26 3.02 18.68
CA ALA A 356 5.21 1.95 17.66
C ALA A 356 5.34 0.52 18.23
N VAL A 357 6.05 0.35 19.35
CA VAL A 357 6.24 -0.95 20.02
C VAL A 357 4.91 -1.60 20.46
N LEU A 358 3.88 -0.80 20.74
CA LEU A 358 2.56 -1.27 21.16
C LEU A 358 1.47 -1.18 20.09
N ASN A 359 1.82 -0.71 18.91
CA ASN A 359 0.89 -0.42 17.82
C ASN A 359 -0.15 -1.54 17.57
N GLN A 360 -1.44 -1.24 17.64
CA GLN A 360 -2.52 -2.13 17.23
C GLN A 360 -3.44 -1.52 16.16
N THR A 361 -3.09 -0.35 15.65
CA THR A 361 -3.91 0.45 14.74
C THR A 361 -3.33 0.61 13.34
N THR A 362 -2.00 0.53 13.18
CA THR A 362 -1.29 0.81 11.91
C THR A 362 -0.70 -0.46 11.31
N GLN A 363 -0.99 -0.76 10.04
CA GLN A 363 -0.49 -1.96 9.37
C GLN A 363 0.85 -1.73 8.65
N LYS A 364 1.00 -0.59 7.95
CA LYS A 364 2.23 -0.16 7.28
C LYS A 364 2.71 1.17 7.85
N LEU A 365 4.01 1.27 8.14
CA LEU A 365 4.67 2.51 8.49
C LEU A 365 5.68 2.88 7.39
N SER A 366 5.56 4.09 6.85
CA SER A 366 6.54 4.67 5.94
C SER A 366 7.16 5.90 6.59
N VAL A 367 8.47 5.90 6.79
CA VAL A 367 9.21 7.02 7.41
C VAL A 367 10.09 7.65 6.34
N TRP A 368 9.68 8.81 5.85
CA TRP A 368 10.34 9.59 4.83
C TRP A 368 10.88 10.86 5.49
N VAL A 369 11.95 10.65 6.26
CA VAL A 369 12.72 11.69 6.93
C VAL A 369 14.17 11.57 6.49
N ASP A 370 14.92 12.66 6.55
CA ASP A 370 16.35 12.59 6.26
C ASP A 370 17.07 11.74 7.32
N LEU A 371 17.47 10.52 6.94
CA LEU A 371 18.28 9.62 7.77
C LEU A 371 19.76 9.70 7.36
N MET A 372 20.16 10.74 6.63
CA MET A 372 21.55 11.06 6.36
C MET A 372 22.19 11.63 7.62
N SER A 373 23.07 10.85 8.23
CA SER A 373 24.00 11.38 9.20
C SER A 373 25.33 10.64 9.05
N HIS A 374 26.41 11.39 8.84
CA HIS A 374 27.77 10.86 8.98
C HIS A 374 28.20 10.80 10.46
N ASP A 375 27.32 11.24 11.37
CA ASP A 375 27.53 11.25 12.81
C ASP A 375 27.08 9.92 13.42
N GLN A 376 28.04 9.01 13.62
CA GLN A 376 27.80 7.64 14.07
C GLN A 376 26.97 7.54 15.37
N PRO A 377 27.17 8.40 16.41
CA PRO A 377 26.25 8.46 17.55
C PRO A 377 24.78 8.68 17.19
N LYS A 378 24.48 9.53 16.21
CA LYS A 378 23.09 9.81 15.80
C LYS A 378 22.49 8.64 15.03
N THR A 379 23.25 8.04 14.13
CA THR A 379 22.78 6.85 13.40
C THR A 379 22.57 5.67 14.36
N ASN A 380 23.50 5.43 15.27
CA ASN A 380 23.36 4.41 16.32
C ASN A 380 22.10 4.63 17.15
N PHE A 381 21.85 5.88 17.59
CA PHE A 381 20.65 6.21 18.36
C PHE A 381 19.37 5.89 17.57
N TRP A 382 19.31 6.25 16.30
CA TRP A 382 18.19 5.94 15.42
C TRP A 382 17.98 4.42 15.28
N TRP A 383 19.02 3.67 14.94
CA TRP A 383 18.97 2.22 14.78
C TRP A 383 18.58 1.49 16.08
N LYS A 384 19.06 1.98 17.23
CA LYS A 384 18.69 1.49 18.58
C LYS A 384 17.18 1.59 18.82
N TRP A 385 16.58 2.75 18.53
CA TRP A 385 15.15 2.97 18.72
C TRP A 385 14.28 2.30 17.67
N LEU A 386 14.73 2.24 16.42
CA LEU A 386 14.07 1.48 15.35
C LEU A 386 14.00 -0.01 15.71
N ALA A 387 15.12 -0.59 16.20
CA ALA A 387 15.17 -1.95 16.71
C ALA A 387 14.12 -2.16 17.81
N TYR A 388 14.06 -1.23 18.77
CA TYR A 388 13.09 -1.32 19.87
C TYR A 388 11.65 -1.30 19.39
N GLY A 389 11.27 -0.29 18.60
CA GLY A 389 9.89 -0.03 18.20
C GLY A 389 9.32 -1.04 17.21
N CYS A 390 10.16 -1.63 16.36
CA CYS A 390 9.71 -2.48 15.26
C CYS A 390 10.16 -3.94 15.36
N PHE A 391 11.28 -4.23 16.03
CA PHE A 391 11.91 -5.55 15.95
C PHE A 391 12.15 -6.24 17.30
N SER A 392 12.11 -5.53 18.43
CA SER A 392 12.33 -6.13 19.76
C SER A 392 11.33 -7.25 20.09
N LYS A 393 11.65 -8.07 21.09
CA LYS A 393 10.70 -9.09 21.62
C LYS A 393 9.35 -8.47 21.98
N ARG A 394 9.37 -7.27 22.56
CA ARG A 394 8.16 -6.53 22.91
C ARG A 394 7.38 -6.11 21.67
N ALA A 395 8.04 -5.54 20.65
CA ALA A 395 7.40 -5.19 19.38
C ALA A 395 6.79 -6.42 18.68
N ARG A 396 7.53 -7.54 18.60
CA ARG A 396 7.01 -8.79 18.01
C ARG A 396 5.81 -9.36 18.78
N THR A 397 5.75 -9.10 20.08
CA THR A 397 4.66 -9.55 20.95
C THR A 397 3.48 -8.61 20.94
N HIS A 398 3.68 -7.30 20.75
CA HIS A 398 2.66 -6.28 20.98
C HIS A 398 2.27 -5.46 19.77
N SER A 399 3.10 -5.36 18.73
CA SER A 399 2.82 -4.59 17.53
C SER A 399 2.04 -5.41 16.51
N ALA A 400 1.17 -4.76 15.74
CA ALA A 400 0.46 -5.31 14.59
C ALA A 400 1.08 -4.88 13.25
N LEU A 401 2.25 -4.22 13.30
CA LEU A 401 2.96 -3.72 12.12
C LEU A 401 3.42 -4.88 11.22
N GLN A 402 3.10 -4.81 9.93
CA GLN A 402 3.42 -5.84 8.95
C GLN A 402 4.40 -5.36 7.87
N SER A 403 4.41 -4.05 7.60
CA SER A 403 5.24 -3.45 6.55
C SER A 403 5.95 -2.20 7.07
N LEU A 404 7.23 -2.09 6.76
CA LEU A 404 8.06 -0.94 7.07
C LEU A 404 8.75 -0.43 5.79
N ASP A 405 8.71 0.88 5.59
CA ASP A 405 9.28 1.57 4.44
C ASP A 405 10.15 2.73 4.96
N LEU A 406 11.46 2.65 4.76
CA LEU A 406 12.43 3.64 5.23
C LEU A 406 13.01 4.39 4.03
N GLY A 407 12.69 5.68 3.96
CA GLY A 407 13.24 6.63 2.99
C GLY A 407 14.59 7.21 3.44
N HIS A 408 15.40 7.64 2.46
CA HIS A 408 16.62 8.44 2.67
C HIS A 408 17.62 7.88 3.68
N VAL A 409 17.84 6.55 3.70
CA VAL A 409 18.78 5.91 4.62
C VAL A 409 20.22 6.21 4.20
N GLY A 410 20.96 6.94 5.05
CA GLY A 410 22.36 7.29 4.78
C GLY A 410 23.40 6.28 5.25
N SER A 411 23.07 5.44 6.23
CA SER A 411 24.01 4.45 6.76
C SER A 411 23.31 3.21 7.32
N ILE A 412 23.84 2.05 6.93
CA ILE A 412 23.67 0.72 7.51
C ILE A 412 25.08 0.16 7.71
N SER A 413 25.86 0.79 8.59
CA SER A 413 27.22 0.37 8.89
C SER A 413 27.24 -0.87 9.79
N VAL A 414 28.39 -1.54 9.91
CA VAL A 414 28.55 -2.63 10.89
C VAL A 414 28.23 -2.14 12.31
N ALA A 415 28.66 -0.93 12.69
CA ALA A 415 28.40 -0.36 14.01
C ALA A 415 26.90 -0.06 14.25
N ASP A 416 26.21 0.43 13.22
CA ASP A 416 24.76 0.63 13.25
C ASP A 416 24.05 -0.71 13.52
N VAL A 417 24.47 -1.77 12.83
CA VAL A 417 23.87 -3.09 12.92
C VAL A 417 24.19 -3.78 14.24
N GLU A 418 25.40 -3.63 14.81
CA GLU A 418 25.68 -4.14 16.17
C GLU A 418 24.76 -3.47 17.20
N THR A 419 24.56 -2.16 17.09
CA THR A 419 23.64 -1.41 17.97
C THR A 419 22.21 -1.91 17.83
N PHE A 420 21.77 -2.15 16.59
CA PHE A 420 20.46 -2.72 16.28
C PHE A 420 20.30 -4.12 16.90
N LEU A 421 21.26 -5.02 16.67
CA LEU A 421 21.25 -6.40 17.15
C LEU A 421 21.23 -6.49 18.67
N ALA A 422 22.01 -5.64 19.36
CA ALA A 422 22.02 -5.57 20.82
C ALA A 422 20.61 -5.37 21.40
N ILE A 423 19.71 -4.67 20.70
CA ILE A 423 18.32 -4.48 21.13
C ILE A 423 17.41 -5.63 20.68
N VAL A 424 17.60 -6.15 19.46
CA VAL A 424 16.75 -7.23 18.91
C VAL A 424 16.89 -8.54 19.69
N ASP A 425 18.13 -8.84 20.11
CA ASP A 425 18.48 -10.09 20.78
C ASP A 425 18.35 -10.02 22.31
N SER A 426 18.27 -8.81 22.88
CA SER A 426 18.17 -8.62 24.33
C SER A 426 16.84 -9.11 24.90
N GLU A 427 16.91 -9.71 26.09
CA GLU A 427 15.74 -9.98 26.95
C GLU A 427 15.20 -8.70 27.59
N TYR A 428 16.07 -7.69 27.76
CA TYR A 428 15.80 -6.47 28.52
C TYR A 428 16.19 -5.22 27.72
N PRO A 429 15.58 -5.00 26.54
CA PRO A 429 15.97 -3.91 25.66
C PRO A 429 15.73 -2.53 26.28
N GLU A 430 14.75 -2.37 27.18
CA GLU A 430 14.49 -1.12 27.89
C GLU A 430 15.65 -0.65 28.77
N GLU A 431 16.36 -1.58 29.42
CA GLU A 431 17.52 -1.23 30.24
C GLU A 431 18.70 -0.81 29.37
N LEU A 432 18.91 -1.52 28.25
CA LEU A 432 19.91 -1.15 27.25
C LEU A 432 19.61 0.19 26.59
N LEU A 433 18.33 0.54 26.35
CA LEU A 433 17.95 1.82 25.73
C LEU A 433 18.50 3.02 26.50
N PHE A 434 18.51 2.96 27.83
CA PHE A 434 18.91 4.05 28.72
C PHE A 434 20.16 3.75 29.55
N ASP A 435 20.91 2.73 29.15
CA ASP A 435 22.14 2.27 29.81
C ASP A 435 21.96 2.10 31.34
N CYS A 436 20.81 1.55 31.72
CA CYS A 436 20.43 1.32 33.10
C CYS A 436 20.95 -0.05 33.59
N PRO A 437 21.39 -0.16 34.85
CA PRO A 437 21.74 -1.46 35.43
C PRO A 437 20.49 -2.34 35.53
N ARG A 438 20.72 -3.65 35.60
CA ARG A 438 19.64 -4.63 35.77
C ARG A 438 18.92 -4.39 37.10
N GLY A 439 17.59 -4.27 37.05
CA GLY A 439 16.76 -4.17 38.25
C GLY A 439 16.70 -5.47 39.06
N SER A 440 16.50 -5.36 40.38
CA SER A 440 16.21 -6.48 41.28
C SER A 440 14.82 -7.10 41.00
N VAL A 441 13.91 -6.31 40.45
CA VAL A 441 12.57 -6.75 40.05
C VAL A 441 12.49 -6.84 38.53
N GLU A 442 12.03 -7.98 38.04
CA GLU A 442 11.86 -8.20 36.61
C GLU A 442 10.84 -7.24 36.00
N GLY A 443 11.21 -6.68 34.84
CA GLY A 443 10.38 -5.77 34.06
C GLY A 443 9.05 -6.41 33.64
N ARG A 444 7.94 -5.70 33.85
CA ARG A 444 6.59 -6.23 33.65
C ARG A 444 5.67 -5.19 33.03
N GLU A 445 4.68 -5.68 32.30
CA GLU A 445 3.60 -4.85 31.80
C GLU A 445 2.73 -4.34 32.96
N ALA A 446 2.39 -3.06 32.94
CA ALA A 446 1.62 -2.39 33.99
C ALA A 446 0.53 -1.51 33.39
N LYS A 447 -0.53 -1.29 34.16
CA LYS A 447 -1.49 -0.21 33.94
C LYS A 447 -1.20 0.92 34.93
N LEU A 448 -1.49 2.14 34.51
CA LEU A 448 -1.44 3.32 35.36
C LEU A 448 -2.82 3.58 35.96
N LYS A 449 -2.90 3.92 37.25
CA LYS A 449 -4.14 4.40 37.87
C LYS A 449 -4.59 5.73 37.24
N ASP A 450 -5.89 5.92 37.15
CA ASP A 450 -6.48 7.15 36.62
C ASP A 450 -6.05 8.36 37.47
N GLY A 451 -5.65 9.46 36.81
CA GLY A 451 -5.19 10.67 37.47
C GLY A 451 -3.78 10.58 38.07
N ALA A 452 -3.04 9.48 37.87
CA ALA A 452 -1.67 9.36 38.36
C ALA A 452 -0.71 10.28 37.61
N MET A 453 0.28 10.79 38.34
CA MET A 453 1.32 11.67 37.81
C MET A 453 2.45 10.85 37.17
N VAL A 454 2.86 11.27 35.98
CA VAL A 454 3.98 10.68 35.24
C VAL A 454 5.06 11.74 35.07
N GLN A 455 6.27 11.44 35.54
CA GLN A 455 7.45 12.27 35.31
C GLN A 455 8.13 11.89 34.00
N TYR A 456 8.50 12.87 33.18
CA TYR A 456 9.12 12.69 31.87
C TYR A 456 10.24 13.71 31.63
N ASP A 457 11.00 13.54 30.53
CA ASP A 457 12.19 14.33 30.20
C ASP A 457 13.23 14.34 31.33
N ILE A 458 13.48 13.16 31.89
CA ILE A 458 14.37 12.97 33.04
C ILE A 458 15.82 13.07 32.55
N THR A 459 16.51 14.14 32.95
CA THR A 459 17.95 14.34 32.70
C THR A 459 18.67 14.50 34.04
N ALA A 460 19.98 14.19 34.08
CA ALA A 460 20.75 14.21 35.32
C ALA A 460 20.79 15.61 35.99
N ASN A 461 20.65 16.68 35.20
CA ASN A 461 20.90 18.05 35.64
C ASN A 461 19.65 18.95 35.62
N ALA A 462 18.47 18.44 35.25
CA ALA A 462 17.24 19.23 35.16
C ALA A 462 16.08 18.61 35.95
N GLN A 463 15.18 19.47 36.44
CA GLN A 463 13.99 19.03 37.14
C GLN A 463 13.05 18.29 36.18
N PRO A 464 12.57 17.08 36.52
CA PRO A 464 11.64 16.34 35.68
C PRO A 464 10.35 17.11 35.45
N ARG A 465 9.80 17.00 34.24
CA ARG A 465 8.47 17.53 33.92
C ARG A 465 7.41 16.52 34.32
N SER A 466 6.19 16.99 34.60
CA SER A 466 5.08 16.13 35.00
C SER A 466 3.89 16.26 34.06
N VAL A 467 3.22 15.14 33.80
CA VAL A 467 1.94 15.08 33.09
C VAL A 467 1.01 14.12 33.81
N THR A 468 -0.28 14.41 33.79
CA THR A 468 -1.32 13.54 34.36
C THR A 468 -2.20 13.02 33.24
N PHE A 469 -2.50 11.72 33.27
CA PHE A 469 -3.43 11.10 32.35
C PHE A 469 -4.77 10.89 33.06
N PRO A 470 -5.86 11.59 32.64
CA PRO A 470 -7.19 11.40 33.25
C PRO A 470 -7.67 9.95 33.17
N SER A 471 -7.34 9.27 32.06
CA SER A 471 -7.51 7.83 31.91
C SER A 471 -6.40 7.28 31.01
N CYS A 472 -5.58 6.38 31.57
CA CYS A 472 -4.47 5.77 30.83
C CYS A 472 -4.94 4.49 30.13
N ARG A 473 -5.00 4.51 28.80
CA ARG A 473 -5.54 3.41 27.98
C ARG A 473 -4.47 2.49 27.40
N PHE A 474 -3.22 2.88 27.49
CA PHE A 474 -2.09 2.13 26.95
C PHE A 474 -1.35 1.35 28.03
N LEU A 475 -0.57 0.36 27.60
CA LEU A 475 0.26 -0.44 28.49
C LEU A 475 1.59 0.24 28.76
N LEU A 476 2.02 0.20 30.03
CA LEU A 476 3.35 0.61 30.45
C LEU A 476 4.22 -0.63 30.61
N HIS A 477 5.54 -0.47 30.54
CA HIS A 477 6.48 -1.52 30.92
C HIS A 477 7.49 -0.98 31.92
N THR A 478 7.59 -1.64 33.07
CA THR A 478 8.57 -1.31 34.10
C THR A 478 9.94 -1.88 33.74
N PHE A 479 11.02 -1.19 34.10
CA PHE A 479 12.38 -1.68 33.89
C PHE A 479 13.34 -1.07 34.93
N GLY A 480 14.49 -1.73 35.19
CA GLY A 480 15.48 -1.22 36.14
C GLY A 480 14.91 -0.94 37.54
N ASP A 481 13.92 -1.74 37.99
CA ASP A 481 13.26 -1.58 39.28
C ASP A 481 14.07 -2.27 40.38
N ASP A 482 14.47 -1.54 41.41
CA ASP A 482 15.22 -2.04 42.58
C ASP A 482 14.31 -2.76 43.60
N GLY A 483 12.99 -2.66 43.45
CA GLY A 483 11.97 -3.21 44.34
C GLY A 483 11.68 -2.39 45.60
N SER A 484 12.44 -1.33 45.86
CA SER A 484 12.34 -0.50 47.08
C SER A 484 12.02 0.96 46.80
N SER A 485 12.49 1.51 45.68
CA SER A 485 12.30 2.91 45.33
C SER A 485 10.81 3.25 45.16
N GLU A 486 10.43 4.46 45.60
CA GLU A 486 9.09 5.02 45.40
C GLU A 486 8.79 5.20 43.91
N TRP A 487 9.79 5.68 43.15
CA TRP A 487 9.68 5.96 41.73
C TRP A 487 10.26 4.82 40.90
N VAL A 488 9.44 4.26 40.01
CA VAL A 488 9.81 3.16 39.13
C VAL A 488 9.97 3.69 37.71
N ASN A 489 11.05 3.30 37.02
CA ASN A 489 11.21 3.65 35.60
C ASN A 489 10.21 2.85 34.77
N VAL A 490 9.55 3.54 33.84
CA VAL A 490 8.58 2.95 32.91
C VAL A 490 8.77 3.48 31.50
N ILE A 491 8.49 2.64 30.51
CA ILE A 491 8.29 3.10 29.13
C ILE A 491 6.82 3.52 28.96
N VAL A 492 6.63 4.78 28.59
CA VAL A 492 5.33 5.36 28.23
C VAL A 492 5.29 5.61 26.73
N PRO A 493 4.30 5.07 25.99
CA PRO A 493 4.10 5.36 24.58
C PRO A 493 4.10 6.86 24.28
N GLY A 494 4.83 7.28 23.26
CA GLY A 494 4.97 8.68 22.89
C GLY A 494 5.95 9.47 23.77
N PHE A 495 6.29 9.02 24.97
CA PHE A 495 7.19 9.76 25.88
C PHE A 495 8.55 9.06 26.07
N GLY A 496 8.62 7.74 25.87
CA GLY A 496 9.83 6.97 26.16
C GLY A 496 10.02 6.76 27.66
N ARG A 497 11.20 7.12 28.20
CA ARG A 497 11.51 6.97 29.62
C ARG A 497 10.72 7.93 30.48
N CYS A 498 9.97 7.37 31.41
CA CYS A 498 9.25 8.08 32.44
C CYS A 498 9.49 7.46 33.82
N ARG A 499 9.06 8.18 34.86
CA ARG A 499 8.98 7.67 36.23
C ARG A 499 7.56 7.80 36.76
N VAL A 500 7.10 6.76 37.43
CA VAL A 500 5.76 6.70 38.04
C VAL A 500 5.93 6.16 39.46
N ARG A 501 5.07 6.62 40.38
CA ARG A 501 5.04 6.08 41.74
C ARG A 501 4.63 4.61 41.73
N ARG A 502 5.34 3.78 42.47
CA ARG A 502 5.05 2.34 42.62
C ARG A 502 3.59 2.08 42.99
N THR A 503 3.04 2.89 43.89
CA THR A 503 1.65 2.80 44.36
C THR A 503 0.62 3.04 43.26
N ASP A 504 1.01 3.68 42.16
CA ASP A 504 0.13 4.04 41.04
C ASP A 504 0.21 3.03 39.89
N LEU A 505 1.09 2.03 40.00
CA LEU A 505 1.25 0.96 39.02
C LEU A 505 0.42 -0.26 39.42
N VAL A 506 -0.38 -0.75 38.47
CA VAL A 506 -1.11 -2.02 38.57
C VAL A 506 -0.44 -3.02 37.65
N LEU A 507 0.44 -3.85 38.20
CA LEU A 507 1.21 -4.85 37.45
C LEU A 507 0.29 -5.95 36.89
N LYS A 508 0.53 -6.33 35.64
CA LYS A 508 -0.16 -7.46 35.03
C LYS A 508 0.50 -8.78 35.45
N PRO A 509 -0.29 -9.86 35.57
CA PRO A 509 0.27 -11.19 35.80
C PRO A 509 1.13 -11.60 34.60
N ILE A 510 2.21 -12.32 34.89
CA ILE A 510 3.09 -12.91 33.88
C ILE A 510 2.26 -13.90 33.08
N ARG A 511 2.11 -13.65 31.78
CA ARG A 511 1.48 -14.59 30.84
C ARG A 511 2.52 -15.00 29.82
N ASN A 512 2.72 -16.30 29.64
CA ASN A 512 3.46 -16.81 28.51
C ASN A 512 2.71 -16.40 27.24
N ALA A 513 3.32 -15.57 26.39
CA ALA A 513 2.69 -15.08 25.17
C ALA A 513 2.43 -16.26 24.22
N SER A 514 1.20 -16.76 24.18
CA SER A 514 0.81 -17.95 23.41
C SER A 514 0.34 -17.64 21.99
N ASN A 515 0.35 -16.38 21.54
CA ASN A 515 -0.22 -16.01 20.25
C ASN A 515 0.87 -15.56 19.27
N LYS A 516 1.03 -16.34 18.19
CA LYS A 516 1.75 -15.96 16.97
C LYS A 516 1.09 -14.70 16.39
N ARG A 517 1.59 -13.53 16.76
CA ARG A 517 1.14 -12.25 16.18
C ARG A 517 1.80 -12.04 14.80
N PRO A 518 1.24 -11.16 13.96
CA PRO A 518 1.82 -10.89 12.65
C PRO A 518 3.23 -10.34 12.85
N THR A 519 4.23 -11.06 12.35
CA THR A 519 5.59 -10.55 12.24
C THR A 519 5.67 -9.59 11.06
N LEU A 520 6.62 -8.64 11.11
CA LEU A 520 6.95 -7.81 9.97
C LEU A 520 7.35 -8.70 8.78
N THR A 521 6.61 -8.61 7.68
CA THR A 521 6.78 -9.44 6.48
C THR A 521 7.20 -8.64 5.26
N SER A 522 7.13 -7.31 5.31
CA SER A 522 7.50 -6.43 4.22
C SER A 522 8.47 -5.35 4.68
N LEU A 523 9.57 -5.21 3.94
CA LEU A 523 10.56 -4.15 4.16
C LEU A 523 10.89 -3.44 2.84
N THR A 524 10.92 -2.12 2.86
CA THR A 524 11.48 -1.28 1.79
C THR A 524 12.59 -0.42 2.39
N LEU A 525 13.79 -0.50 1.82
CA LEU A 525 14.95 0.31 2.18
C LEU A 525 15.32 1.17 0.98
N ARG A 526 15.30 2.49 1.15
CA ARG A 526 15.76 3.42 0.12
C ARG A 526 17.06 4.05 0.57
N LEU A 527 18.16 3.49 0.09
CA LEU A 527 19.49 3.96 0.45
C LEU A 527 19.83 5.18 -0.40
N HIS A 528 20.55 6.12 0.19
CA HIS A 528 21.19 7.18 -0.59
C HIS A 528 22.27 6.57 -1.50
N ALA A 529 22.55 7.17 -2.66
CA ALA A 529 23.55 6.64 -3.59
C ALA A 529 24.95 6.48 -2.96
N ALA A 530 25.30 7.38 -2.04
CA ALA A 530 26.54 7.37 -1.26
C ALA A 530 26.41 6.72 0.13
N ALA A 531 25.35 5.96 0.38
CA ALA A 531 25.12 5.37 1.70
C ALA A 531 26.16 4.30 2.04
N ILE A 532 26.53 4.23 3.32
CA ILE A 532 27.36 3.12 3.84
C ILE A 532 26.46 1.90 3.99
N SER A 533 26.75 0.78 3.32
CA SER A 533 25.89 -0.42 3.32
C SER A 533 26.61 -1.72 3.74
N ASN A 534 27.82 -1.62 4.30
CA ASN A 534 28.62 -2.80 4.66
C ASN A 534 28.01 -3.67 5.79
N GLY A 535 27.07 -3.14 6.58
CA GLY A 535 26.32 -3.89 7.59
C GLY A 535 25.07 -4.59 7.06
N LEU A 536 24.61 -4.25 5.84
CA LEU A 536 23.35 -4.77 5.27
C LEU A 536 23.24 -6.31 5.28
N PRO A 537 24.28 -7.10 4.94
CA PRO A 537 24.23 -8.55 5.05
C PRO A 537 23.84 -9.05 6.43
N ARG A 538 24.47 -8.49 7.47
CA ARG A 538 24.24 -8.89 8.86
C ARG A 538 22.87 -8.42 9.36
N PHE A 539 22.43 -7.25 8.92
CA PHE A 539 21.08 -6.75 9.17
C PHE A 539 20.02 -7.70 8.59
N LEU A 540 20.15 -8.07 7.30
CA LEU A 540 19.22 -9.00 6.67
C LEU A 540 19.27 -10.39 7.30
N ALA A 541 20.43 -10.87 7.74
CA ALA A 541 20.53 -12.15 8.45
C ALA A 541 19.70 -12.17 9.75
N ALA A 542 19.55 -11.03 10.42
CA ALA A 542 18.82 -10.90 11.67
C ALA A 542 17.29 -10.93 11.51
N ILE A 543 16.79 -10.30 10.45
CA ILE A 543 15.33 -10.07 10.27
C ILE A 543 14.75 -10.78 9.03
N GLY A 544 15.59 -11.26 8.14
CA GLY A 544 15.20 -11.72 6.81
C GLY A 544 14.31 -12.96 6.81
N SER A 545 14.40 -13.80 7.84
CA SER A 545 13.58 -15.01 7.97
C SER A 545 12.08 -14.73 8.03
N SER A 546 11.65 -13.55 8.47
CA SER A 546 10.21 -13.20 8.50
C SER A 546 9.72 -12.52 7.22
N LEU A 547 10.64 -12.07 6.35
CA LEU A 547 10.30 -11.27 5.18
C LEU A 547 9.74 -12.13 4.04
N GLN A 548 8.66 -11.64 3.45
CA GLN A 548 8.04 -12.13 2.22
C GLN A 548 8.20 -11.14 1.07
N TYR A 549 8.32 -9.84 1.37
CA TYR A 549 8.47 -8.78 0.38
C TYR A 549 9.64 -7.89 0.76
N LEU A 550 10.61 -7.75 -0.13
CA LEU A 550 11.79 -6.91 0.09
C LEU A 550 12.00 -5.98 -1.11
N THR A 551 12.19 -4.69 -0.84
CA THR A 551 12.65 -3.72 -1.84
C THR A 551 13.89 -3.03 -1.31
N ILE A 552 14.95 -2.98 -2.12
CA ILE A 552 16.16 -2.21 -1.81
C ILE A 552 16.46 -1.30 -2.99
N GLU A 553 16.41 0.00 -2.76
CA GLU A 553 16.81 1.02 -3.73
C GLU A 553 18.22 1.49 -3.39
N ASN A 554 19.04 1.64 -4.44
CA ASN A 554 20.47 1.91 -4.38
C ASN A 554 21.25 0.95 -3.45
N PRO A 555 21.15 -0.38 -3.63
CA PRO A 555 21.81 -1.35 -2.77
C PRO A 555 23.36 -1.22 -2.73
N GLY A 556 23.97 -0.43 -3.62
CA GLY A 556 25.41 -0.34 -3.79
C GLY A 556 25.95 -1.47 -4.69
N GLU A 557 27.25 -1.44 -4.98
CA GLU A 557 27.90 -2.41 -5.89
C GLU A 557 28.16 -3.78 -5.26
N THR A 558 28.13 -3.85 -3.93
CA THR A 558 28.55 -5.01 -3.14
C THR A 558 27.42 -5.98 -2.80
N VAL A 559 26.16 -5.64 -3.12
CA VAL A 559 25.01 -6.44 -2.70
C VAL A 559 24.69 -7.49 -3.75
N ASP A 560 25.20 -8.70 -3.50
CA ASP A 560 24.87 -9.91 -4.27
C ASP A 560 23.42 -10.35 -3.97
N PRO A 561 22.52 -10.45 -4.97
CA PRO A 561 21.18 -10.99 -4.78
C PRO A 561 21.17 -12.36 -4.09
N ASN A 562 22.20 -13.19 -4.30
CA ASN A 562 22.31 -14.49 -3.62
C ASN A 562 22.43 -14.36 -2.11
N LEU A 563 23.17 -13.35 -1.65
CA LEU A 563 23.32 -13.11 -0.21
C LEU A 563 21.98 -12.71 0.39
N ILE A 564 21.22 -11.84 -0.29
CA ILE A 564 19.86 -11.46 0.14
C ILE A 564 18.98 -12.70 0.27
N LEU A 565 18.97 -13.56 -0.74
CA LEU A 565 18.13 -14.76 -0.77
C LEU A 565 18.51 -15.80 0.30
N ARG A 566 19.80 -15.86 0.69
CA ARG A 566 20.24 -16.68 1.85
C ARG A 566 19.70 -16.14 3.16
N CYS A 567 19.74 -14.82 3.35
CA CYS A 567 19.24 -14.18 4.56
C CYS A 567 17.70 -14.19 4.63
N CYS A 568 17.02 -14.18 3.48
CA CYS A 568 15.58 -14.02 3.38
C CYS A 568 14.93 -15.21 2.63
N PRO A 569 14.87 -16.42 3.24
CA PRO A 569 14.43 -17.65 2.56
C PRO A 569 12.93 -17.69 2.23
N ASN A 570 12.11 -16.85 2.86
CA ASN A 570 10.66 -16.83 2.71
C ASN A 570 10.16 -15.76 1.72
N LEU A 571 11.07 -15.14 0.97
CA LEU A 571 10.70 -14.12 -0.01
C LEU A 571 9.80 -14.70 -1.10
N ARG A 572 8.73 -13.96 -1.37
CA ARG A 572 7.83 -14.10 -2.52
C ARG A 572 8.20 -13.10 -3.61
N GLU A 573 8.68 -11.93 -3.21
CA GLU A 573 9.08 -10.86 -4.12
C GLU A 573 10.33 -10.13 -3.61
N LEU A 574 11.29 -9.92 -4.50
CA LEU A 574 12.45 -9.06 -4.29
C LEU A 574 12.51 -8.02 -5.41
N THR A 575 12.55 -6.74 -5.04
CA THR A 575 12.77 -5.64 -5.99
C THR A 575 14.09 -4.95 -5.67
N LEU A 576 14.95 -4.82 -6.66
CA LEU A 576 16.21 -4.09 -6.57
C LEU A 576 16.24 -3.00 -7.63
N ASN A 577 16.57 -1.78 -7.22
CA ASN A 577 16.66 -0.62 -8.10
C ASN A 577 18.03 0.06 -7.90
N ARG A 578 18.73 0.40 -8.98
CA ARG A 578 19.86 1.34 -8.96
C ARG A 578 20.06 1.95 -10.34
N GLY A 579 20.27 3.27 -10.38
CA GLY A 579 20.68 4.00 -11.58
C GLY A 579 19.72 3.77 -12.75
N LEU A 580 20.19 3.06 -13.78
CA LEU A 580 19.46 2.84 -15.03
C LEU A 580 18.43 1.71 -14.94
N MET A 581 18.39 0.90 -13.87
CA MET A 581 17.68 -0.38 -13.88
C MET A 581 16.85 -0.66 -12.63
N ASP A 582 15.64 -1.18 -12.87
CA ASP A 582 14.76 -1.78 -11.85
C ASP A 582 14.56 -3.26 -12.19
N VAL A 583 14.91 -4.15 -11.26
CA VAL A 583 14.76 -5.60 -11.44
C VAL A 583 13.84 -6.16 -10.36
N GLN A 584 12.78 -6.87 -10.77
CA GLN A 584 11.88 -7.58 -9.87
C GLN A 584 12.01 -9.09 -10.05
N PHE A 585 12.19 -9.79 -8.94
CA PHE A 585 12.17 -11.24 -8.84
C PHE A 585 10.88 -11.70 -8.16
N LYS A 586 10.21 -12.71 -8.73
CA LYS A 586 9.08 -13.41 -8.13
C LYS A 586 9.43 -14.86 -7.85
N PHE A 587 9.05 -15.34 -6.66
CA PHE A 587 9.35 -16.68 -6.16
C PHE A 587 8.04 -17.45 -5.87
N ASP A 588 7.22 -17.67 -6.90
CA ASP A 588 5.90 -18.31 -6.78
C ASP A 588 5.95 -19.72 -6.12
N SER A 589 7.09 -20.41 -6.23
CA SER A 589 7.33 -21.76 -5.66
C SER A 589 8.27 -21.76 -4.46
N GLY A 590 8.57 -20.57 -3.89
CA GLY A 590 9.60 -20.37 -2.88
C GLY A 590 10.97 -20.08 -3.48
N VAL A 591 11.91 -19.62 -2.65
CA VAL A 591 13.28 -19.32 -3.08
C VAL A 591 13.98 -20.62 -3.51
N PRO A 592 14.50 -20.72 -4.74
CA PRO A 592 15.11 -21.95 -5.23
C PRO A 592 16.34 -22.35 -4.40
N SER A 593 16.44 -23.61 -3.97
CA SER A 593 17.62 -24.12 -3.25
C SER A 593 18.90 -24.10 -4.10
N GLN A 594 18.76 -24.07 -5.43
CA GLN A 594 19.85 -23.96 -6.41
C GLN A 594 20.08 -22.51 -6.88
N ALA A 595 19.39 -21.53 -6.30
CA ALA A 595 19.50 -20.12 -6.67
C ALA A 595 20.94 -19.57 -6.57
N PHE A 596 21.84 -20.27 -5.88
CA PHE A 596 23.22 -19.84 -5.59
C PHE A 596 24.18 -19.83 -6.78
N SER A 597 23.69 -19.96 -8.02
CA SER A 597 24.47 -19.66 -9.22
C SER A 597 24.60 -18.14 -9.40
N THR A 598 25.80 -17.66 -9.71
CA THR A 598 26.19 -16.23 -9.72
C THR A 598 25.41 -15.40 -10.75
N LEU A 599 24.24 -14.86 -10.40
CA LEU A 599 23.65 -13.73 -11.10
C LEU A 599 24.31 -12.44 -10.59
N ARG A 600 25.16 -11.81 -11.40
CA ARG A 600 25.71 -10.48 -11.09
C ARG A 600 24.85 -9.42 -11.77
N LEU A 601 24.37 -8.45 -10.99
CA LEU A 601 23.68 -7.28 -11.48
C LEU A 601 24.71 -6.17 -11.64
N ASP A 602 25.18 -5.96 -12.87
CA ASP A 602 26.02 -4.81 -13.21
C ASP A 602 25.13 -3.60 -13.49
N TRP A 603 24.93 -2.77 -12.47
CA TRP A 603 24.01 -1.64 -12.46
C TRP A 603 24.34 -0.55 -13.50
N GLU A 604 25.56 -0.54 -14.03
CA GLU A 604 26.00 0.45 -15.02
C GLU A 604 26.07 -0.14 -16.44
N ASN A 605 25.92 -1.47 -16.59
CA ASN A 605 26.04 -2.16 -17.87
C ASN A 605 24.77 -2.93 -18.25
N VAL A 606 23.83 -2.23 -18.87
CA VAL A 606 22.56 -2.80 -19.36
C VAL A 606 22.81 -3.98 -20.34
N ALA A 607 23.78 -3.86 -21.24
CA ALA A 607 24.11 -4.92 -22.19
C ALA A 607 24.64 -6.19 -21.48
N GLY A 608 25.48 -6.02 -20.44
CA GLY A 608 25.97 -7.11 -19.60
C GLY A 608 24.84 -7.83 -18.85
N LEU A 609 23.91 -7.06 -18.27
CA LEU A 609 22.72 -7.63 -17.64
C LEU A 609 21.85 -8.39 -18.65
N ALA A 610 21.55 -7.80 -19.81
CA ALA A 610 20.74 -8.42 -20.85
C ALA A 610 21.36 -9.74 -21.36
N THR A 611 22.69 -9.77 -21.51
CA THR A 611 23.44 -10.99 -21.85
C THR A 611 23.25 -12.06 -20.77
N THR A 612 23.35 -11.67 -19.49
CA THR A 612 23.16 -12.58 -18.36
C THR A 612 21.72 -13.13 -18.30
N LEU A 613 20.72 -12.27 -18.52
CA LEU A 613 19.31 -12.65 -18.58
C LEU A 613 18.94 -13.50 -19.80
N SER A 614 19.82 -13.56 -20.81
CA SER A 614 19.67 -14.49 -21.95
C SER A 614 20.03 -15.94 -21.56
N ASN A 615 20.77 -16.14 -20.46
CA ASN A 615 21.17 -17.46 -19.99
C ASN A 615 20.05 -18.16 -19.19
N THR A 616 19.15 -18.84 -19.88
CA THR A 616 18.00 -19.57 -19.29
C THR A 616 18.39 -20.79 -18.46
N SER A 617 19.67 -21.19 -18.43
CA SER A 617 20.16 -22.24 -17.53
C SER A 617 20.26 -21.77 -16.08
N ASN A 618 20.39 -20.46 -15.83
CA ASN A 618 20.48 -19.90 -14.49
C ASN A 618 19.08 -19.87 -13.81
N PRO A 619 18.88 -20.53 -12.66
CA PRO A 619 17.61 -20.53 -11.93
C PRO A 619 17.09 -19.14 -11.57
N LEU A 620 17.96 -18.18 -11.24
CA LEU A 620 17.54 -16.82 -10.89
C LEU A 620 16.98 -16.05 -12.07
N VAL A 621 17.47 -16.30 -13.29
CA VAL A 621 16.94 -15.69 -14.52
C VAL A 621 15.47 -16.06 -14.73
N LYS A 622 15.08 -17.27 -14.32
CA LYS A 622 13.67 -17.75 -14.39
C LYS A 622 12.76 -17.05 -13.40
N CYS A 623 13.33 -16.47 -12.33
CA CYS A 623 12.59 -15.72 -11.32
C CYS A 623 12.45 -14.24 -11.67
N VAL A 624 13.20 -13.71 -12.65
CA VAL A 624 13.08 -12.31 -13.07
C VAL A 624 11.77 -12.10 -13.83
N SER A 625 10.81 -11.45 -13.19
CA SER A 625 9.49 -11.21 -13.76
C SER A 625 9.37 -9.84 -14.42
N GLN A 626 10.07 -8.83 -13.90
CA GLN A 626 10.02 -7.47 -14.45
C GLN A 626 11.41 -6.85 -14.54
N LEU A 627 11.64 -6.13 -15.64
CA LEU A 627 12.82 -5.32 -15.88
C LEU A 627 12.39 -3.95 -16.39
N ARG A 628 12.88 -2.88 -15.77
CA ARG A 628 12.76 -1.52 -16.31
C ARG A 628 14.14 -0.96 -16.55
N VAL A 629 14.33 -0.34 -17.70
CA VAL A 629 15.58 0.25 -18.13
C VAL A 629 15.32 1.70 -18.50
N ARG A 630 16.10 2.62 -17.93
CA ARG A 630 16.10 4.04 -18.28
C ARG A 630 17.48 4.38 -18.81
N LEU A 631 17.62 4.50 -20.12
CA LEU A 631 18.87 4.89 -20.76
C LEU A 631 19.01 6.42 -20.76
N PRO A 632 20.21 6.96 -20.51
CA PRO A 632 20.42 8.39 -20.30
C PRO A 632 20.03 9.21 -21.53
N THR A 633 19.51 10.42 -21.29
CA THR A 633 19.24 11.40 -22.35
C THR A 633 20.38 12.40 -22.50
N SER A 634 20.58 12.91 -23.72
CA SER A 634 21.59 13.93 -24.01
C SER A 634 21.36 15.28 -23.30
N ILE A 635 20.24 15.42 -22.56
CA ILE A 635 19.74 16.68 -21.98
C ILE A 635 19.60 16.59 -20.45
N GLU A 636 19.68 15.40 -19.83
CA GLU A 636 19.54 15.26 -18.39
C GLU A 636 20.84 15.64 -17.66
N ALA A 637 20.70 16.45 -16.60
CA ALA A 637 21.77 16.88 -15.69
C ALA A 637 22.33 15.74 -14.80
N ASP A 638 22.21 14.49 -15.26
CA ASP A 638 22.91 13.37 -14.66
C ASP A 638 24.35 13.44 -15.15
N ASN A 639 25.34 13.43 -14.26
CA ASN A 639 26.78 13.60 -14.58
C ASN A 639 27.37 12.43 -15.43
N ARG A 640 26.53 11.66 -16.13
CA ARG A 640 26.91 10.51 -16.94
C ARG A 640 27.09 10.97 -18.39
N GLU A 641 28.27 10.72 -18.96
CA GLU A 641 28.54 11.04 -20.36
C GLU A 641 27.57 10.26 -21.27
N TYR A 642 26.84 10.98 -22.11
CA TYR A 642 25.94 10.39 -23.09
C TYR A 642 26.76 9.73 -24.21
N GLU A 643 26.86 8.40 -24.19
CA GLU A 643 27.50 7.63 -25.26
C GLU A 643 26.49 6.93 -26.17
N LEU A 644 26.29 7.49 -27.36
CA LEU A 644 25.35 6.97 -28.37
C LEU A 644 25.59 5.50 -28.74
N GLN A 645 26.85 5.05 -28.78
CA GLN A 645 27.18 3.65 -29.09
C GLN A 645 26.81 2.68 -27.95
N LEU A 646 26.95 3.12 -26.69
CA LEU A 646 26.60 2.31 -25.52
C LEU A 646 25.08 2.11 -25.43
N VAL A 647 24.30 3.15 -25.73
CA VAL A 647 22.84 3.09 -25.81
C VAL A 647 22.39 2.11 -26.89
N ARG A 648 22.95 2.22 -28.11
CA ARG A 648 22.64 1.29 -29.21
C ARG A 648 22.96 -0.16 -28.87
N ARG A 649 24.16 -0.42 -28.35
CA ARG A 649 24.58 -1.76 -27.91
C ARG A 649 23.63 -2.34 -26.86
N SER A 650 23.19 -1.50 -25.91
CA SER A 650 22.23 -1.91 -24.88
C SER A 650 20.88 -2.32 -25.49
N LEU A 651 20.36 -1.53 -26.43
CA LEU A 651 19.09 -1.81 -27.13
C LEU A 651 19.16 -3.10 -27.95
N GLU A 652 20.22 -3.27 -28.74
CA GLU A 652 20.43 -4.49 -29.54
C GLU A 652 20.51 -5.74 -28.64
N THR A 653 21.25 -5.65 -27.53
CA THR A 653 21.40 -6.77 -26.60
C THR A 653 20.09 -7.09 -25.86
N LEU A 654 19.28 -6.08 -25.52
CA LEU A 654 17.95 -6.29 -24.95
C LEU A 654 17.02 -7.03 -25.93
N MET A 655 17.09 -6.73 -27.23
CA MET A 655 16.31 -7.47 -28.24
C MET A 655 16.77 -8.93 -28.37
N VAL A 656 18.08 -9.19 -28.31
CA VAL A 656 18.62 -10.57 -28.26
C VAL A 656 18.12 -11.31 -27.02
N MET A 657 18.11 -10.63 -25.87
CA MET A 657 17.58 -11.17 -24.62
C MET A 657 16.10 -11.52 -24.72
N LEU A 658 15.26 -10.65 -25.28
CA LEU A 658 13.82 -10.93 -25.47
C LEU A 658 13.56 -12.18 -26.32
N ASN A 659 14.42 -12.45 -27.31
CA ASN A 659 14.32 -13.64 -28.14
C ASN A 659 14.63 -14.92 -27.35
N ALA A 660 15.68 -14.91 -26.52
CA ALA A 660 16.18 -16.06 -25.78
C ALA A 660 15.41 -16.33 -24.47
N ASN A 661 15.11 -15.28 -23.71
CA ASN A 661 14.42 -15.37 -22.43
C ASN A 661 12.93 -15.66 -22.66
N LYS A 662 12.33 -16.58 -21.90
CA LYS A 662 10.88 -16.92 -21.94
C LYS A 662 10.21 -16.81 -20.56
N TYR A 663 10.81 -16.05 -19.65
CA TYR A 663 10.34 -15.90 -18.27
C TYR A 663 10.00 -14.45 -17.92
N LEU A 664 10.65 -13.48 -18.57
CA LEU A 664 10.41 -12.06 -18.35
C LEU A 664 9.00 -11.65 -18.82
N GLU A 665 8.13 -11.38 -17.85
CA GLU A 665 6.72 -11.01 -18.05
C GLU A 665 6.57 -9.54 -18.49
N TYR A 666 7.40 -8.64 -17.97
CA TYR A 666 7.33 -7.20 -18.25
C TYR A 666 8.71 -6.60 -18.52
N LEU A 667 8.83 -5.89 -19.64
CA LEU A 667 9.98 -5.06 -19.97
C LEU A 667 9.52 -3.62 -20.24
N GLU A 668 10.16 -2.65 -19.59
CA GLU A 668 10.03 -1.23 -19.93
C GLU A 668 11.40 -0.67 -20.33
N VAL A 669 11.46 0.01 -21.46
CA VAL A 669 12.68 0.66 -21.96
C VAL A 669 12.36 2.12 -22.24
N SER A 670 12.99 3.02 -21.49
CA SER A 670 12.97 4.47 -21.75
C SER A 670 14.29 4.87 -22.41
N VAL A 671 14.20 5.51 -23.57
CA VAL A 671 15.31 6.02 -24.37
C VAL A 671 15.07 7.48 -24.75
N PRO A 672 16.11 8.17 -25.26
CA PRO A 672 15.96 9.44 -25.96
C PRO A 672 15.20 9.28 -27.29
N SER A 673 14.57 10.37 -27.73
CA SER A 673 13.75 10.42 -28.96
C SER A 673 14.48 10.00 -30.23
N GLU A 674 15.80 10.20 -30.28
CA GLU A 674 16.67 9.77 -31.39
C GLU A 674 16.74 8.25 -31.61
N HIS A 675 16.36 7.43 -30.62
CA HIS A 675 16.31 5.96 -30.73
C HIS A 675 14.88 5.43 -30.94
N GLN A 676 13.93 6.29 -31.30
CA GLN A 676 12.54 5.89 -31.59
C GLN A 676 12.44 4.85 -32.72
N ASN A 677 13.43 4.78 -33.61
CA ASN A 677 13.52 3.78 -34.67
C ASN A 677 13.60 2.33 -34.18
N TYR A 678 13.97 2.08 -32.90
CA TYR A 678 13.96 0.74 -32.30
C TYR A 678 12.57 0.26 -31.88
N LEU A 679 11.58 1.16 -31.78
CA LEU A 679 10.22 0.87 -31.33
C LEU A 679 9.59 -0.37 -32.03
N PRO A 680 9.63 -0.50 -33.37
CA PRO A 680 9.04 -1.67 -34.05
C PRO A 680 9.70 -3.00 -33.65
N GLY A 681 11.01 -2.98 -33.35
CA GLY A 681 11.76 -4.15 -32.93
C GLY A 681 11.32 -4.68 -31.56
N PHE A 682 11.04 -3.78 -30.61
CA PHE A 682 10.56 -4.14 -29.28
C PHE A 682 9.08 -4.55 -29.28
N ILE A 683 8.22 -3.83 -30.01
CA ILE A 683 6.78 -4.13 -30.09
C ILE A 683 6.52 -5.53 -30.65
N ARG A 684 7.40 -6.10 -31.48
CA ARG A 684 7.24 -7.48 -31.98
C ARG A 684 7.16 -8.54 -30.87
N TYR A 685 7.76 -8.28 -29.71
CA TYR A 685 7.74 -9.18 -28.55
C TYR A 685 6.58 -8.87 -27.58
N HIS A 686 5.84 -7.79 -27.81
CA HIS A 686 4.67 -7.46 -27.03
C HIS A 686 3.53 -8.44 -27.35
N HIS A 687 2.84 -8.90 -26.31
CA HIS A 687 1.79 -9.92 -26.37
C HIS A 687 2.25 -11.32 -26.81
N GLU A 688 3.56 -11.59 -26.81
CA GLU A 688 4.08 -12.95 -26.99
C GLU A 688 3.68 -13.85 -25.81
N VAL A 689 3.18 -15.04 -26.09
CA VAL A 689 2.94 -16.07 -25.06
C VAL A 689 4.27 -16.72 -24.71
N ILE A 690 4.74 -16.51 -23.49
CA ILE A 690 6.07 -16.95 -23.03
C ILE A 690 6.03 -18.21 -22.15
N GLY A 691 4.84 -18.59 -21.68
CA GLY A 691 4.63 -19.79 -20.89
C GLY A 691 3.17 -19.97 -20.52
N HIS A 692 2.89 -20.95 -19.66
CA HIS A 692 1.57 -21.16 -19.10
C HIS A 692 1.69 -21.31 -17.59
N LYS A 693 0.83 -20.63 -16.82
CA LYS A 693 0.83 -20.65 -15.36
C LYS A 693 -0.49 -21.21 -14.87
N LEU A 694 -0.42 -22.26 -14.07
CA LEU A 694 -1.59 -22.85 -13.44
C LEU A 694 -1.93 -22.12 -12.14
N ASN A 695 -3.21 -21.78 -11.96
CA ASN A 695 -3.70 -21.25 -10.70
C ASN A 695 -3.53 -22.28 -9.57
N VAL A 696 -2.73 -21.93 -8.57
CA VAL A 696 -2.40 -22.80 -7.43
C VAL A 696 -3.62 -23.09 -6.57
N GLU A 697 -4.53 -22.14 -6.38
CA GLU A 697 -5.76 -22.36 -5.62
C GLU A 697 -6.70 -23.31 -6.34
N ALA A 698 -6.86 -23.17 -7.66
CA ALA A 698 -7.64 -24.10 -8.47
C ALA A 698 -7.01 -25.51 -8.44
N LYS A 699 -5.68 -25.59 -8.51
CA LYS A 699 -4.92 -26.83 -8.35
C LYS A 699 -5.17 -27.46 -6.98
N LEU A 700 -5.01 -26.70 -5.90
CA LEU A 700 -5.21 -27.18 -4.53
C LEU A 700 -6.67 -27.56 -4.27
N ALA A 701 -7.63 -26.81 -4.78
CA ALA A 701 -9.05 -27.13 -4.70
C ALA A 701 -9.34 -28.48 -5.37
N LEU A 702 -8.84 -28.70 -6.60
CA LEU A 702 -9.01 -29.97 -7.31
C LEU A 702 -8.34 -31.13 -6.54
N LEU A 703 -7.10 -30.92 -6.10
CA LEU A 703 -6.35 -31.91 -5.32
C LEU A 703 -7.01 -32.22 -3.97
N SER A 704 -7.68 -31.25 -3.34
CA SER A 704 -8.35 -31.42 -2.04
C SER A 704 -9.58 -32.35 -2.09
N VAL A 705 -10.17 -32.52 -3.27
CA VAL A 705 -11.32 -33.40 -3.50
C VAL A 705 -10.87 -34.84 -3.78
N LEU A 706 -9.56 -35.08 -3.98
CA LEU A 706 -9.02 -36.41 -4.20
C LEU A 706 -9.10 -37.25 -2.92
N PRO A 707 -9.58 -38.51 -3.02
CA PRO A 707 -9.60 -39.42 -1.88
C PRO A 707 -8.17 -39.74 -1.43
N ASP A 708 -7.86 -39.46 -0.16
CA ASP A 708 -6.57 -39.74 0.48
C ASP A 708 -6.30 -41.26 0.48
N GLN A 709 -5.43 -41.75 -0.41
CA GLN A 709 -5.11 -43.17 -0.50
C GLN A 709 -4.43 -43.71 0.77
N ARG A 710 -3.94 -42.83 1.67
CA ARG A 710 -3.15 -43.22 2.86
C ARG A 710 -3.93 -43.27 4.18
N LYS A 711 -5.23 -42.96 4.21
CA LYS A 711 -6.02 -43.00 5.46
C LYS A 711 -7.08 -44.13 5.49
N ASN A 712 -6.71 -45.17 6.25
CA ASN A 712 -7.52 -46.11 7.02
C ASN A 712 -8.50 -47.04 6.27
N ALA A 713 -8.10 -48.31 6.23
CA ALA A 713 -8.94 -49.48 5.91
C ALA A 713 -10.11 -49.75 6.89
N ASN A 714 -10.36 -48.90 7.90
CA ASN A 714 -11.29 -49.20 9.01
C ASN A 714 -12.33 -48.09 9.31
N LYS A 715 -12.95 -47.49 8.28
CA LYS A 715 -14.23 -46.78 8.47
C LYS A 715 -15.24 -47.18 7.40
N LYS A 716 -16.40 -47.67 7.85
CA LYS A 716 -17.56 -48.09 7.04
C LYS A 716 -17.79 -47.12 5.87
N LEU A 717 -17.74 -47.65 4.65
CA LEU A 717 -18.01 -46.92 3.42
C LEU A 717 -19.43 -46.34 3.44
N CYS A 718 -19.56 -45.01 3.49
CA CYS A 718 -20.60 -44.36 2.72
C CYS A 718 -20.15 -44.37 1.25
N THR A 719 -20.97 -44.91 0.36
CA THR A 719 -20.74 -44.89 -1.09
C THR A 719 -20.48 -43.45 -1.55
N PRO A 720 -19.29 -43.13 -2.11
CA PRO A 720 -19.05 -41.80 -2.66
C PRO A 720 -19.96 -41.59 -3.87
N SER A 721 -20.56 -40.41 -4.00
CA SER A 721 -21.29 -40.00 -5.21
C SER A 721 -20.39 -40.08 -6.46
N GLY A 722 -21.01 -40.30 -7.63
CA GLY A 722 -20.36 -40.59 -8.92
C GLY A 722 -19.08 -39.81 -9.27
N PRO A 723 -18.98 -38.48 -9.03
CA PRO A 723 -17.78 -37.71 -9.36
C PRO A 723 -16.53 -38.15 -8.58
N ARG A 724 -16.68 -38.59 -7.32
CA ARG A 724 -15.55 -39.00 -6.45
C ARG A 724 -15.01 -40.39 -6.79
N ARG A 725 -15.79 -41.24 -7.47
CA ARG A 725 -15.31 -42.53 -7.99
C ARG A 725 -14.44 -42.35 -9.23
N LEU A 726 -14.88 -41.53 -10.19
CA LEU A 726 -14.12 -41.22 -11.42
C LEU A 726 -12.75 -40.62 -11.12
N MET A 727 -12.63 -39.73 -10.13
CA MET A 727 -11.36 -39.13 -9.74
C MET A 727 -10.40 -40.11 -9.03
N ARG A 728 -10.88 -41.28 -8.59
CA ARG A 728 -10.07 -42.31 -7.91
C ARG A 728 -9.24 -43.14 -8.90
N ASP A 729 -9.71 -43.22 -10.15
CA ASP A 729 -9.13 -44.02 -11.23
C ASP A 729 -8.29 -43.19 -12.22
N MET A 730 -8.18 -41.87 -11.99
CA MET A 730 -7.37 -40.98 -12.82
C MET A 730 -5.88 -41.13 -12.49
N ASP A 731 -5.07 -41.40 -13.52
CA ASP A 731 -3.62 -41.46 -13.40
C ASP A 731 -2.98 -40.06 -13.37
N HIS A 732 -1.68 -40.04 -13.01
CA HIS A 732 -0.89 -38.81 -12.98
C HIS A 732 -0.84 -38.08 -14.33
N GLU A 733 -0.90 -38.82 -15.44
CA GLU A 733 -0.85 -38.26 -16.79
C GLU A 733 -2.13 -37.49 -17.12
N THR A 734 -3.29 -38.01 -16.74
CA THR A 734 -4.59 -37.34 -16.92
C THR A 734 -4.67 -36.06 -16.09
N PHE A 735 -4.20 -36.09 -14.83
CA PHE A 735 -4.11 -34.87 -14.03
C PHE A 735 -3.15 -33.84 -14.64
N SER A 736 -2.01 -34.28 -15.18
CA SER A 736 -1.07 -33.39 -15.86
C SER A 736 -1.75 -32.70 -17.06
N LYS A 737 -2.49 -33.46 -17.88
CA LYS A 737 -3.21 -32.91 -19.04
C LYS A 737 -4.32 -31.94 -18.64
N ILE A 738 -5.05 -32.20 -17.55
CA ILE A 738 -6.07 -31.28 -17.03
C ILE A 738 -5.43 -29.98 -16.54
N PHE A 739 -4.31 -30.08 -15.85
CA PHE A 739 -3.57 -28.91 -15.37
C PHE A 739 -2.91 -28.13 -16.52
N GLU A 740 -2.40 -28.81 -17.53
CA GLU A 740 -1.90 -28.16 -18.74
C GLU A 740 -3.02 -27.43 -19.49
N PHE A 741 -4.20 -28.04 -19.59
CA PHE A 741 -5.39 -27.42 -20.18
C PHE A 741 -5.91 -26.23 -19.37
N ALA A 742 -5.83 -26.30 -18.04
CA ALA A 742 -6.28 -25.24 -17.13
C ALA A 742 -5.22 -24.14 -16.90
N ALA A 743 -4.02 -24.29 -17.44
CA ALA A 743 -2.97 -23.29 -17.27
C ALA A 743 -3.24 -22.08 -18.16
N GLU A 744 -3.23 -20.90 -17.56
CA GLU A 744 -3.46 -19.64 -18.28
C GLU A 744 -2.18 -19.23 -19.00
N PRO A 745 -2.27 -18.74 -20.25
CA PRO A 745 -1.10 -18.28 -20.98
C PRO A 745 -0.50 -17.05 -20.28
N VAL A 746 0.81 -17.08 -20.04
CA VAL A 746 1.55 -15.92 -19.56
C VAL A 746 1.94 -15.07 -20.76
N ILE A 747 1.37 -13.87 -20.83
CA ILE A 747 1.56 -12.95 -21.95
C ILE A 747 2.60 -11.89 -21.58
N ARG A 748 3.65 -11.78 -22.39
CA ARG A 748 4.70 -10.77 -22.22
C ARG A 748 4.20 -9.37 -22.56
N ARG A 749 4.60 -8.40 -21.74
CA ARG A 749 4.39 -6.97 -21.98
C ARG A 749 5.71 -6.27 -22.24
N VAL A 750 5.79 -5.53 -23.33
CA VAL A 750 6.97 -4.75 -23.70
C VAL A 750 6.52 -3.32 -23.95
N CYS A 751 7.03 -2.40 -23.14
CA CYS A 751 6.80 -0.97 -23.26
C CYS A 751 8.11 -0.30 -23.70
N PHE A 752 8.05 0.47 -24.78
CA PHE A 752 9.19 1.22 -25.29
C PHE A 752 8.80 2.70 -25.39
N ARG A 753 9.61 3.55 -24.78
CA ARG A 753 9.39 4.98 -24.65
C ARG A 753 10.58 5.74 -25.20
N ALA A 754 10.32 6.69 -26.09
CA ALA A 754 11.32 7.59 -26.68
C ALA A 754 11.00 9.05 -26.31
#